data_AF-A0A7L0MCF2-F1
#
_entry.id   AF-A0A7L0MCF2-F1
#
_cell.length_a   1.000
_cell.length_b   1.000
_cell.length_c   1.000
_cell.angle_alpha   90.00
_cell.angle_beta   90.00
_cell.angle_gamma   90.00
#
_symmetry.space_group_name_H-M   'P 1'
#
loop_
_entity.id
_entity.type
_entity.pdbx_description
1 polymer ?
#
loop_
_entity_poly.entity_id
_entity_poly.type
_entity_poly.pdbx_seq_one_letter_code
_entity_poly.pdbx_strand_id
1 'polypeptide(L)'
;TGPLKDMNFSVPEGGGKRFIYQFTSEPPAVSFRATGEKDGIIDIVPRTGILYLNGSLDWETKAVHRLQVESLDENGNTVKGPCAVTIYVEDVNDNPPEFDQMKYTGVVRQNSRPGKPFMYVHATDRDDPTTLHAQLMYSILHHFPNPYSEMLFQIDSVTGAISPSRTGSYYLDPQKQDTFTLVVTVKDMAGTTTNAFTSSTDVIITVKESLWKAPSIIHIQENSTRAHPVNISQVRSNEQDVIYDIFEKEKLPQLPFSIDQNGVIYVTEPLDREEKDTYNFFVITKDNTGELVDKPLQIHVVVEDINDNPPVCQKALTVIEVQENEGGGSNIGTLLATDRDQEDTLNSRLQYKIGSQVPGVPASNLFFIQQDTGILQLTGRSLNKGIASNYSLKVLVTDAVFQTICDVQIHVIDINDQIPIFEKSDYHNVTVAEDLPVGTVILEIQATDGDEPGTGSSYIIYQVKEGDPKSTFFIETDSETNRGFVRINKALDFETAPVYNLVINATNPEPLVSGVQYNSSSLALFKVFVTDVDEPPIFHETFYKGEVSEDIPVNTLVMTVEAYDPEGDTVRYSLEGDVRKWLRIDSTTGQVYTASTLDREQQAMYRVNVVASELNNAAQKSKTTLTLQLLDVNDNPPQLATDYTNFFCHPLSGGEKALIQATDADEQHYYSTFTFSLADDMNTRNSWEISKVNATHAYLSPKHANFEEKVYNVPVIINDNGKPPLEGKVNVEVNICRCSSEKSCF
;
A
#
# COMPACT_ATOMS: atom_id res chain seq x y z
N THR A 1 65.56 -20.13 -80.92
CA THR A 1 66.80 -20.03 -81.70
C THR A 1 67.11 -18.57 -81.99
N GLY A 2 68.37 -18.14 -81.93
CA GLY A 2 68.77 -16.77 -82.25
C GLY A 2 70.25 -16.49 -81.99
N PRO A 3 70.74 -15.27 -82.25
CA PRO A 3 72.16 -14.97 -82.30
C PRO A 3 72.84 -15.07 -80.93
N LEU A 4 74.10 -15.51 -80.91
CA LEU A 4 74.94 -15.53 -79.71
C LEU A 4 75.21 -14.09 -79.21
N LYS A 5 74.68 -13.79 -78.02
CA LYS A 5 74.83 -12.55 -77.23
C LYS A 5 74.51 -12.85 -75.76
N ASP A 6 74.74 -11.90 -74.87
CA ASP A 6 74.35 -12.03 -73.46
C ASP A 6 72.83 -12.23 -73.35
N MET A 7 72.43 -13.25 -72.59
CA MET A 7 71.03 -13.63 -72.44
C MET A 7 70.74 -14.10 -71.02
N ASN A 8 69.54 -13.78 -70.55
CA ASN A 8 68.98 -14.35 -69.33
C ASN A 8 67.80 -15.23 -69.70
N PHE A 9 67.74 -16.40 -69.08
CA PHE A 9 66.61 -17.32 -69.19
C PHE A 9 66.02 -17.53 -67.81
N SER A 10 64.70 -17.56 -67.72
CA SER A 10 63.99 -18.03 -66.54
C SER A 10 63.39 -19.39 -66.87
N VAL A 11 63.68 -20.39 -66.07
CA VAL A 11 63.28 -21.78 -66.33
C VAL A 11 62.70 -22.38 -65.06
N PRO A 12 61.44 -22.83 -65.06
CA PRO A 12 60.86 -23.56 -63.94
C PRO A 12 61.71 -24.78 -63.59
N GLU A 13 61.87 -25.01 -62.30
CA GLU A 13 62.56 -26.17 -61.78
C GLU A 13 61.86 -27.49 -62.12
N GLY A 14 62.49 -28.60 -61.72
CA GLY A 14 62.01 -29.94 -61.98
C GLY A 14 62.77 -30.65 -63.11
N GLY A 15 62.30 -31.86 -63.42
CA GLY A 15 63.12 -32.85 -64.10
C GLY A 15 63.01 -32.94 -65.62
N GLY A 16 64.12 -33.38 -66.22
CA GLY A 16 64.14 -33.97 -67.55
C GLY A 16 64.97 -33.21 -68.59
N LYS A 17 65.18 -33.87 -69.73
CA LYS A 17 65.89 -33.25 -70.85
C LYS A 17 65.04 -32.15 -71.46
N ARG A 18 65.43 -30.90 -71.25
CA ARG A 18 64.67 -29.73 -71.70
C ARG A 18 65.51 -28.86 -72.63
N PHE A 19 64.95 -28.54 -73.78
CA PHE A 19 65.51 -27.54 -74.67
C PHE A 19 65.37 -26.16 -74.03
N ILE A 20 66.46 -25.40 -73.86
CA ILE A 20 66.42 -24.02 -73.35
C ILE A 20 66.43 -23.06 -74.54
N TYR A 21 67.49 -23.11 -75.34
CA TYR A 21 67.69 -22.19 -76.45
C TYR A 21 68.65 -22.78 -77.47
N GLN A 22 68.64 -22.25 -78.69
CA GLN A 22 69.62 -22.61 -79.71
C GLN A 22 70.32 -21.36 -80.19
N PHE A 23 71.64 -21.30 -79.98
CA PHE A 23 72.47 -20.20 -80.42
C PHE A 23 72.85 -20.33 -81.90
N THR A 24 72.82 -19.23 -82.61
CA THR A 24 73.37 -19.08 -83.96
C THR A 24 74.55 -18.11 -83.93
N SER A 25 75.56 -18.35 -84.77
CA SER A 25 76.75 -17.49 -84.88
C SER A 25 76.85 -16.89 -86.27
N GLU A 26 77.14 -15.59 -86.32
CA GLU A 26 77.55 -14.88 -87.54
C GLU A 26 78.83 -14.10 -87.21
N PRO A 27 79.98 -14.38 -87.89
CA PRO A 27 80.16 -15.37 -88.97
C PRO A 27 79.96 -16.84 -88.51
N PRO A 28 79.71 -17.78 -89.44
CA PRO A 28 79.34 -19.17 -89.11
C PRO A 28 80.48 -19.87 -88.36
N ALA A 29 80.11 -20.47 -87.23
CA ALA A 29 81.02 -21.25 -86.39
C ALA A 29 80.85 -22.75 -86.63
N VAL A 30 81.90 -23.52 -86.36
CA VAL A 30 81.95 -24.98 -86.55
C VAL A 30 81.45 -25.71 -85.31
N SER A 31 81.68 -25.13 -84.13
CA SER A 31 81.12 -25.67 -82.89
C SER A 31 80.84 -24.59 -81.84
N PHE A 32 80.01 -24.92 -80.85
CA PHE A 32 79.74 -24.10 -79.68
C PHE A 32 80.28 -24.78 -78.42
N ARG A 33 80.76 -23.97 -77.47
CA ARG A 33 81.27 -24.41 -76.18
C ARG A 33 80.64 -23.59 -75.06
N ALA A 34 80.13 -24.29 -74.05
CA ALA A 34 79.64 -23.70 -72.82
C ALA A 34 80.63 -24.00 -71.68
N THR A 35 80.97 -22.98 -70.90
CA THR A 35 81.83 -23.03 -69.71
C THR A 35 81.13 -22.32 -68.55
N GLY A 36 81.66 -22.43 -67.33
CA GLY A 36 81.00 -21.92 -66.11
C GLY A 36 80.21 -22.98 -65.36
N GLU A 37 79.16 -22.57 -64.67
CA GLU A 37 78.35 -23.36 -63.72
C GLU A 37 77.39 -24.34 -64.42
N LYS A 38 77.95 -25.33 -65.10
CA LYS A 38 77.19 -26.36 -65.81
C LYS A 38 76.63 -27.43 -64.89
N ASP A 39 77.29 -27.64 -63.75
CA ASP A 39 76.89 -28.55 -62.66
C ASP A 39 76.49 -29.98 -63.11
N GLY A 40 76.96 -30.41 -64.30
CA GLY A 40 76.61 -31.69 -64.93
C GLY A 40 75.20 -31.77 -65.52
N ILE A 41 74.38 -30.73 -65.34
CA ILE A 41 72.96 -30.70 -65.72
C ILE A 41 72.65 -29.73 -66.85
N ILE A 42 73.55 -28.80 -67.18
CA ILE A 42 73.40 -27.90 -68.33
C ILE A 42 74.54 -28.17 -69.32
N ASP A 43 74.19 -28.39 -70.58
CA ASP A 43 75.19 -28.55 -71.63
C ASP A 43 74.75 -27.94 -72.95
N ILE A 44 75.70 -27.74 -73.86
CA ILE A 44 75.46 -27.25 -75.21
C ILE A 44 75.86 -28.30 -76.23
N VAL A 45 74.97 -28.61 -77.17
CA VAL A 45 75.29 -29.52 -78.27
C VAL A 45 76.27 -28.83 -79.21
N PRO A 46 77.53 -29.30 -79.35
CA PRO A 46 78.57 -28.51 -80.00
C PRO A 46 78.27 -28.18 -81.45
N ARG A 47 77.68 -29.11 -82.21
CA ARG A 47 77.41 -28.90 -83.65
C ARG A 47 76.21 -27.99 -83.94
N THR A 48 75.25 -27.89 -83.02
CA THR A 48 73.97 -27.24 -83.29
C THR A 48 73.74 -25.98 -82.46
N GLY A 49 74.57 -25.74 -81.43
CA GLY A 49 74.43 -24.60 -80.52
C GLY A 49 73.22 -24.70 -79.58
N ILE A 50 72.60 -25.88 -79.48
CA ILE A 50 71.44 -26.11 -78.60
C ILE A 50 71.92 -26.19 -77.16
N LEU A 51 71.57 -25.19 -76.35
CA LEU A 51 71.68 -25.23 -74.90
C LEU A 51 70.46 -25.98 -74.34
N TYR A 52 70.72 -27.01 -73.56
CA TYR A 52 69.68 -27.87 -73.00
C TYR A 52 70.03 -28.31 -71.57
N LEU A 53 69.00 -28.64 -70.81
CA LEU A 53 69.12 -29.33 -69.54
C LEU A 53 69.24 -30.84 -69.81
N ASN A 54 70.20 -31.48 -69.16
CA ASN A 54 70.43 -32.92 -69.16
C ASN A 54 70.08 -33.57 -67.80
N GLY A 55 69.71 -32.76 -66.81
CA GLY A 55 69.22 -33.16 -65.49
C GLY A 55 68.15 -32.19 -65.00
N SER A 56 67.78 -32.29 -63.72
CA SER A 56 66.79 -31.42 -63.09
C SER A 56 67.43 -30.13 -62.59
N LEU A 57 66.70 -29.01 -62.71
CA LEU A 57 66.96 -27.82 -61.90
C LEU A 57 66.19 -27.97 -60.57
N ASP A 58 66.74 -27.41 -59.51
CA ASP A 58 66.24 -27.45 -58.14
C ASP A 58 66.57 -26.08 -57.51
N TRP A 59 65.53 -25.30 -57.22
CA TRP A 59 65.64 -23.93 -56.75
C TRP A 59 66.18 -23.88 -55.32
N GLU A 60 65.68 -24.75 -54.43
CA GLU A 60 66.09 -24.87 -53.02
C GLU A 60 67.59 -25.14 -52.89
N THR A 61 68.16 -25.88 -53.83
CA THR A 61 69.60 -26.16 -53.88
C THR A 61 70.37 -25.04 -54.55
N LYS A 62 69.90 -24.53 -55.70
CA LYS A 62 70.60 -23.47 -56.45
C LYS A 62 69.69 -22.68 -57.40
N ALA A 63 69.32 -21.47 -57.00
CA ALA A 63 68.42 -20.60 -57.76
C ALA A 63 68.99 -19.95 -59.05
N VAL A 64 70.32 -19.89 -59.25
CA VAL A 64 70.92 -19.22 -60.43
C VAL A 64 72.16 -19.96 -60.94
N HIS A 65 72.20 -20.24 -62.24
CA HIS A 65 73.37 -20.77 -62.93
C HIS A 65 73.97 -19.73 -63.88
N ARG A 66 75.27 -19.47 -63.76
CA ARG A 66 76.00 -18.52 -64.62
C ARG A 66 76.96 -19.24 -65.56
N LEU A 67 76.68 -19.13 -66.85
CA LEU A 67 77.42 -19.77 -67.94
C LEU A 67 78.07 -18.74 -68.86
N GLN A 68 79.08 -19.18 -69.57
CA GLN A 68 79.73 -18.46 -70.64
C GLN A 68 79.68 -19.32 -71.90
N VAL A 69 79.03 -18.81 -72.95
CA VAL A 69 78.89 -19.52 -74.22
C VAL A 69 79.70 -18.81 -75.30
N GLU A 70 80.53 -19.58 -75.98
CA GLU A 70 81.35 -19.12 -77.10
C GLU A 70 81.18 -20.04 -78.31
N SER A 71 81.46 -19.50 -79.49
CA SER A 71 81.44 -20.19 -80.77
C SER A 71 82.87 -20.30 -81.31
N LEU A 72 83.21 -21.42 -81.93
CA LEU A 72 84.58 -21.82 -82.29
C LEU A 72 84.72 -22.15 -83.78
N ASP A 73 85.89 -21.90 -84.36
CA ASP A 73 86.27 -22.29 -85.74
C ASP A 73 86.79 -23.75 -85.82
N GLU A 74 87.21 -24.20 -87.01
CA GLU A 74 87.74 -25.56 -87.23
C GLU A 74 89.00 -25.87 -86.42
N ASN A 75 89.76 -24.84 -86.02
CA ASN A 75 90.99 -24.95 -85.25
C ASN A 75 90.75 -24.81 -83.74
N GLY A 76 89.49 -24.61 -83.31
CA GLY A 76 89.10 -24.46 -81.92
C GLY A 76 89.30 -23.04 -81.36
N ASN A 77 89.56 -22.04 -82.20
CA ASN A 77 89.67 -20.63 -81.79
C ASN A 77 88.29 -19.98 -81.70
N THR A 78 88.12 -19.05 -80.77
CA THR A 78 86.86 -18.34 -80.55
C THR A 78 86.52 -17.39 -81.69
N VAL A 79 85.39 -17.63 -82.34
CA VAL A 79 84.79 -16.81 -83.40
C VAL A 79 83.97 -15.67 -82.81
N LYS A 80 83.18 -15.96 -81.78
CA LYS A 80 82.32 -15.00 -81.08
C LYS A 80 82.01 -15.49 -79.67
N GLY A 81 82.06 -14.58 -78.70
CA GLY A 81 81.95 -14.88 -77.27
C GLY A 81 83.29 -14.68 -76.53
N PRO A 82 83.38 -15.00 -75.22
CA PRO A 82 82.31 -15.58 -74.41
C PRO A 82 81.18 -14.58 -74.12
N CYS A 83 79.94 -15.01 -74.30
CA CYS A 83 78.74 -14.26 -73.93
C CYS A 83 78.16 -14.82 -72.63
N ALA A 84 77.75 -13.93 -71.73
CA ALA A 84 77.19 -14.29 -70.45
C ALA A 84 75.77 -14.83 -70.62
N VAL A 85 75.56 -16.07 -70.19
CA VAL A 85 74.24 -16.69 -70.16
C VAL A 85 73.89 -16.97 -68.70
N THR A 86 72.87 -16.29 -68.18
CA THR A 86 72.38 -16.53 -66.82
C THR A 86 71.06 -17.27 -66.89
N ILE A 87 70.97 -18.42 -66.22
CA ILE A 87 69.72 -19.15 -66.05
C ILE A 87 69.25 -18.89 -64.62
N TYR A 88 68.14 -18.18 -64.47
CA TYR A 88 67.39 -18.08 -63.23
C TYR A 88 66.44 -19.28 -63.16
N VAL A 89 66.52 -20.04 -62.07
CA VAL A 89 65.56 -21.09 -61.79
C VAL A 89 64.30 -20.43 -61.25
N GLU A 90 63.14 -20.71 -61.85
CA GLU A 90 61.85 -20.29 -61.29
C GLU A 90 61.36 -21.38 -60.34
N ASP A 91 61.13 -20.97 -59.11
CA ASP A 91 60.54 -21.77 -58.04
C ASP A 91 59.16 -22.30 -58.44
N VAL A 92 58.88 -23.55 -58.12
CA VAL A 92 57.61 -24.25 -58.31
C VAL A 92 57.17 -24.78 -56.96
N ASN A 93 55.88 -24.71 -56.65
CA ASN A 93 55.38 -25.31 -55.41
C ASN A 93 55.54 -26.85 -55.42
N ASP A 94 56.66 -27.36 -54.90
CA ASP A 94 56.97 -28.78 -54.79
C ASP A 94 57.50 -29.20 -53.39
N ASN A 95 57.72 -28.24 -52.47
CA ASN A 95 57.94 -28.54 -51.06
C ASN A 95 56.69 -28.22 -50.23
N PRO A 96 56.10 -29.21 -49.53
CA PRO A 96 54.97 -28.95 -48.65
C PRO A 96 55.42 -28.23 -47.36
N PRO A 97 54.53 -27.44 -46.72
CA PRO A 97 54.86 -26.77 -45.48
C PRO A 97 55.03 -27.77 -44.34
N GLU A 98 56.03 -27.58 -43.49
CA GLU A 98 56.38 -28.49 -42.39
C GLU A 98 56.33 -27.76 -41.04
N PHE A 99 55.58 -28.29 -40.07
CA PHE A 99 55.61 -27.77 -38.71
C PHE A 99 56.96 -28.08 -38.04
N ASP A 100 57.51 -27.12 -37.30
CA ASP A 100 58.78 -27.30 -36.58
C ASP A 100 58.73 -28.46 -35.57
N GLN A 101 57.53 -28.79 -35.07
CA GLN A 101 57.31 -29.85 -34.10
C GLN A 101 56.18 -30.79 -34.55
N MET A 102 56.39 -32.08 -34.35
CA MET A 102 55.37 -33.11 -34.59
C MET A 102 54.14 -32.98 -33.67
N LYS A 103 54.27 -32.24 -32.56
CA LYS A 103 53.20 -32.02 -31.58
C LYS A 103 53.52 -30.81 -30.70
N TYR A 104 52.52 -29.99 -30.44
CA TYR A 104 52.66 -28.84 -29.53
C TYR A 104 51.81 -29.03 -28.27
N THR A 105 52.23 -28.41 -27.17
CA THR A 105 51.48 -28.40 -25.91
C THR A 105 51.33 -26.98 -25.38
N GLY A 106 50.10 -26.58 -25.07
CA GLY A 106 49.78 -25.27 -24.49
C GLY A 106 48.97 -25.38 -23.21
N VAL A 107 49.00 -24.32 -22.40
CA VAL A 107 48.20 -24.23 -21.18
C VAL A 107 47.39 -22.95 -21.22
N VAL A 108 46.08 -23.07 -21.01
CA VAL A 108 45.14 -21.96 -20.91
C VAL A 108 44.44 -22.02 -19.55
N ARG A 109 44.06 -20.88 -18.99
CA ARG A 109 43.24 -20.86 -17.79
C ARG A 109 41.79 -20.60 -18.14
N GLN A 110 40.88 -21.16 -17.35
CA GLN A 110 39.48 -20.75 -17.38
C GLN A 110 39.39 -19.22 -17.20
N ASN A 111 38.44 -18.59 -17.89
CA ASN A 111 38.24 -17.14 -17.94
C ASN A 111 39.40 -16.33 -18.53
N SER A 112 40.34 -16.94 -19.27
CA SER A 112 41.32 -16.17 -20.06
C SER A 112 40.61 -15.29 -21.11
N ARG A 113 41.15 -14.08 -21.35
CA ARG A 113 40.56 -13.08 -22.25
C ARG A 113 40.44 -13.62 -23.69
N PRO A 114 39.28 -13.46 -24.35
CA PRO A 114 39.14 -13.85 -25.76
C PRO A 114 40.17 -13.13 -26.63
N GLY A 115 40.77 -13.84 -27.58
CA GLY A 115 41.73 -13.26 -28.52
C GLY A 115 43.13 -13.01 -27.98
N LYS A 116 43.38 -13.17 -26.67
CA LYS A 116 44.74 -13.12 -26.13
C LYS A 116 45.48 -14.44 -26.40
N PRO A 117 46.61 -14.43 -27.13
CA PRO A 117 47.37 -15.64 -27.37
C PRO A 117 47.97 -16.22 -26.08
N PHE A 118 47.87 -17.53 -25.90
CA PHE A 118 48.57 -18.26 -24.82
C PHE A 118 49.67 -19.19 -25.36
N MET A 119 49.73 -19.42 -26.67
CA MET A 119 50.80 -20.16 -27.34
C MET A 119 50.89 -19.81 -28.82
N TYR A 120 51.95 -20.26 -29.48
CA TYR A 120 52.17 -20.12 -30.92
C TYR A 120 52.56 -21.48 -31.50
N VAL A 121 52.13 -21.73 -32.73
CA VAL A 121 52.66 -22.81 -33.58
C VAL A 121 53.44 -22.20 -34.74
N HIS A 122 54.44 -22.92 -35.23
CA HIS A 122 55.30 -22.44 -36.30
C HIS A 122 55.55 -23.54 -37.31
N ALA A 123 55.52 -23.17 -38.59
CA ALA A 123 55.83 -24.02 -39.70
C ALA A 123 56.73 -23.27 -40.69
N THR A 124 57.49 -24.03 -41.46
CA THR A 124 58.38 -23.53 -42.50
C THR A 124 58.06 -24.19 -43.83
N ASP A 125 58.15 -23.41 -44.89
CA ASP A 125 58.14 -23.89 -46.27
C ASP A 125 59.52 -23.63 -46.89
N ARG A 126 59.96 -24.52 -47.79
CA ARG A 126 61.28 -24.42 -48.41
C ARG A 126 61.27 -23.72 -49.76
N ASP A 127 60.10 -23.58 -50.37
CA ASP A 127 59.91 -22.83 -51.61
C ASP A 127 60.28 -21.34 -51.42
N ASP A 128 60.30 -20.56 -52.50
CA ASP A 128 60.72 -19.16 -52.47
C ASP A 128 59.83 -18.30 -51.53
N PRO A 129 60.38 -17.75 -50.43
CA PRO A 129 59.62 -16.96 -49.44
C PRO A 129 59.10 -15.63 -49.99
N THR A 130 59.57 -15.21 -51.17
CA THR A 130 59.09 -14.00 -51.85
C THR A 130 57.88 -14.24 -52.74
N THR A 131 57.55 -15.50 -53.04
CA THR A 131 56.39 -15.88 -53.86
C THR A 131 55.20 -16.25 -52.97
N LEU A 132 54.08 -16.68 -53.58
CA LEU A 132 52.98 -17.25 -52.83
C LEU A 132 53.30 -18.65 -52.32
N HIS A 133 54.25 -19.36 -52.95
CA HIS A 133 54.51 -20.78 -52.71
C HIS A 133 54.84 -20.99 -51.23
N ALA A 134 55.82 -20.28 -50.67
CA ALA A 134 56.14 -20.36 -49.24
C ALA A 134 55.30 -19.45 -48.29
N GLN A 135 54.24 -18.79 -48.76
CA GLN A 135 53.38 -17.98 -47.88
C GLN A 135 52.38 -18.84 -47.12
N LEU A 136 52.55 -18.89 -45.79
CA LEU A 136 51.78 -19.78 -44.92
C LEU A 136 50.51 -19.14 -44.36
N MET A 137 49.43 -19.92 -44.32
CA MET A 137 48.19 -19.61 -43.61
C MET A 137 47.79 -20.72 -42.65
N TYR A 138 47.67 -20.36 -41.37
CA TYR A 138 47.25 -21.25 -40.29
C TYR A 138 45.73 -21.27 -40.12
N SER A 139 45.19 -22.42 -39.75
CA SER A 139 43.78 -22.58 -39.37
C SER A 139 43.60 -23.75 -38.39
N ILE A 140 42.56 -23.67 -37.56
CA ILE A 140 42.14 -24.81 -36.72
C ILE A 140 41.05 -25.54 -37.49
N LEU A 141 41.31 -26.80 -37.84
CA LEU A 141 40.33 -27.62 -38.54
C LEU A 141 39.20 -28.04 -37.58
N HIS A 142 39.57 -28.67 -36.45
CA HIS A 142 38.66 -29.05 -35.36
C HIS A 142 39.41 -29.15 -34.03
N HIS A 143 38.67 -29.19 -32.91
CA HIS A 143 39.19 -29.62 -31.61
C HIS A 143 38.39 -30.79 -31.05
N PHE A 144 39.02 -31.60 -30.20
CA PHE A 144 38.40 -32.76 -29.55
C PHE A 144 38.59 -32.70 -28.03
N PRO A 145 37.54 -32.97 -27.24
CA PRO A 145 36.14 -33.02 -27.67
C PRO A 145 35.65 -31.63 -28.11
N ASN A 146 34.71 -31.57 -29.06
CA ASN A 146 33.97 -30.35 -29.37
C ASN A 146 32.47 -30.55 -29.13
N PRO A 147 31.99 -30.30 -27.89
CA PRO A 147 30.57 -30.41 -27.59
C PRO A 147 29.75 -29.19 -28.04
N TYR A 148 30.37 -28.20 -28.69
CA TYR A 148 29.75 -26.92 -29.04
C TYR A 148 29.68 -26.72 -30.57
N SER A 149 28.74 -25.88 -31.02
CA SER A 149 28.61 -25.50 -32.43
C SER A 149 29.70 -24.56 -32.93
N GLU A 150 30.37 -23.87 -32.00
CA GLU A 150 31.47 -22.94 -32.26
C GLU A 150 32.77 -23.47 -31.66
N MET A 151 33.91 -23.13 -32.28
CA MET A 151 35.22 -23.49 -31.75
C MET A 151 35.51 -22.77 -30.43
N LEU A 152 36.03 -23.48 -29.44
CA LEU A 152 36.51 -22.89 -28.18
C LEU A 152 37.84 -22.14 -28.33
N PHE A 153 38.58 -22.42 -29.39
CA PHE A 153 39.88 -21.83 -29.67
C PHE A 153 39.89 -21.21 -31.06
N GLN A 154 40.71 -20.18 -31.22
CA GLN A 154 40.94 -19.51 -32.49
C GLN A 154 42.45 -19.36 -32.71
N ILE A 155 42.86 -19.29 -33.97
CA ILE A 155 44.24 -19.11 -34.38
C ILE A 155 44.35 -17.91 -35.30
N ASP A 156 45.38 -17.10 -35.10
CA ASP A 156 45.75 -16.05 -36.05
C ASP A 156 46.36 -16.69 -37.30
N SER A 157 45.79 -16.39 -38.46
CA SER A 157 46.11 -17.09 -39.70
C SER A 157 47.51 -16.80 -40.23
N VAL A 158 48.20 -15.76 -39.75
CA VAL A 158 49.53 -15.38 -40.23
C VAL A 158 50.61 -15.75 -39.23
N THR A 159 50.37 -15.52 -37.94
CA THR A 159 51.36 -15.67 -36.87
C THR A 159 51.32 -17.03 -36.18
N GLY A 160 50.27 -17.83 -36.40
CA GLY A 160 50.08 -19.11 -35.71
C GLY A 160 49.73 -18.95 -34.21
N ALA A 161 49.36 -17.74 -33.78
CA ALA A 161 49.02 -17.45 -32.39
C ALA A 161 47.67 -18.07 -32.01
N ILE A 162 47.65 -18.95 -31.01
CA ILE A 162 46.41 -19.61 -30.54
C ILE A 162 45.90 -18.89 -29.29
N SER A 163 44.60 -18.54 -29.32
CA SER A 163 43.89 -17.86 -28.24
C SER A 163 42.52 -18.49 -27.98
N PRO A 164 41.89 -18.25 -26.82
CA PRO A 164 40.51 -18.64 -26.59
C PRO A 164 39.60 -17.81 -27.49
N SER A 165 38.57 -18.44 -28.07
CA SER A 165 37.47 -17.69 -28.67
C SER A 165 36.59 -17.06 -27.58
N ARG A 166 35.60 -16.25 -27.96
CA ARG A 166 34.60 -15.75 -27.01
C ARG A 166 33.86 -16.89 -26.29
N THR A 167 33.57 -17.96 -27.04
CA THR A 167 32.91 -19.17 -26.56
C THR A 167 33.87 -19.97 -25.66
N GLY A 168 35.15 -20.08 -26.02
CA GLY A 168 36.19 -20.63 -25.15
C GLY A 168 36.32 -19.93 -23.81
N SER A 169 36.42 -18.60 -23.82
CA SER A 169 36.55 -17.81 -22.60
C SER A 169 35.41 -18.04 -21.60
N TYR A 170 34.21 -18.33 -22.10
CA TYR A 170 33.03 -18.60 -21.25
C TYR A 170 32.90 -20.07 -20.83
N TYR A 171 33.18 -21.03 -21.72
CA TYR A 171 32.86 -22.45 -21.50
C TYR A 171 34.04 -23.32 -21.08
N LEU A 172 35.29 -22.86 -21.19
CA LEU A 172 36.44 -23.62 -20.71
C LEU A 172 36.33 -23.83 -19.20
N ASP A 173 36.25 -25.08 -18.78
CA ASP A 173 36.03 -25.47 -17.40
C ASP A 173 36.82 -26.76 -17.12
N PRO A 174 37.94 -26.67 -16.38
CA PRO A 174 38.80 -27.81 -16.13
C PRO A 174 38.13 -28.93 -15.32
N GLN A 175 37.05 -28.64 -14.58
CA GLN A 175 36.31 -29.68 -13.85
C GLN A 175 35.44 -30.53 -14.78
N LYS A 176 35.02 -29.98 -15.92
CA LYS A 176 34.24 -30.69 -16.95
C LYS A 176 35.14 -31.34 -17.99
N GLN A 177 36.14 -30.60 -18.46
CA GLN A 177 37.09 -31.04 -19.46
C GLN A 177 38.39 -30.25 -19.31
N ASP A 178 39.46 -30.91 -18.89
CA ASP A 178 40.76 -30.30 -18.63
C ASP A 178 41.72 -30.35 -19.83
N THR A 179 41.39 -31.10 -20.87
CA THR A 179 42.31 -31.35 -21.99
C THR A 179 41.58 -31.33 -23.33
N PHE A 180 42.14 -30.62 -24.31
CA PHE A 180 41.65 -30.56 -25.68
C PHE A 180 42.79 -30.88 -26.65
N THR A 181 42.48 -31.56 -27.75
CA THR A 181 43.41 -31.74 -28.88
C THR A 181 42.89 -30.99 -30.08
N LEU A 182 43.67 -30.03 -30.58
CA LEU A 182 43.36 -29.24 -31.77
C LEU A 182 44.12 -29.83 -32.94
N VAL A 183 43.42 -30.05 -34.04
CA VAL A 183 44.05 -30.36 -35.33
C VAL A 183 44.31 -29.02 -36.01
N VAL A 184 45.56 -28.56 -35.94
CA VAL A 184 45.97 -27.30 -36.56
C VAL A 184 46.56 -27.62 -37.92
N THR A 185 46.08 -26.92 -38.94
CA THR A 185 46.52 -27.07 -40.32
C THR A 185 47.22 -25.81 -40.79
N VAL A 186 48.31 -25.98 -41.52
CA VAL A 186 49.00 -24.91 -42.24
C VAL A 186 48.94 -25.20 -43.73
N LYS A 187 48.67 -24.16 -44.51
CA LYS A 187 48.65 -24.20 -45.98
C LYS A 187 49.67 -23.23 -46.52
N ASP A 188 50.37 -23.65 -47.56
CA ASP A 188 51.22 -22.82 -48.40
C ASP A 188 50.34 -21.99 -49.37
N MET A 189 50.93 -21.37 -50.40
CA MET A 189 50.16 -20.68 -51.45
C MET A 189 49.21 -19.59 -50.91
N ALA A 190 49.59 -18.91 -49.82
CA ALA A 190 48.76 -17.97 -49.06
C ALA A 190 47.35 -18.54 -48.76
N GLY A 191 47.26 -19.82 -48.42
CA GLY A 191 46.02 -20.48 -48.00
C GLY A 191 45.01 -20.75 -49.12
N THR A 192 45.41 -20.66 -50.38
CA THR A 192 44.52 -20.97 -51.52
C THR A 192 44.15 -22.46 -51.56
N THR A 193 43.13 -22.81 -52.37
CA THR A 193 42.61 -24.20 -52.46
C THR A 193 43.12 -24.96 -53.67
N THR A 194 43.74 -24.26 -54.62
CA THR A 194 44.24 -24.82 -55.88
C THR A 194 45.76 -24.91 -55.82
N ASN A 195 46.31 -26.10 -56.03
CA ASN A 195 47.76 -26.36 -56.04
C ASN A 195 48.48 -25.97 -54.74
N ALA A 196 47.78 -25.97 -53.61
CA ALA A 196 48.34 -25.72 -52.29
C ALA A 196 48.60 -27.04 -51.57
N PHE A 197 49.77 -27.22 -50.97
CA PHE A 197 50.02 -28.27 -50.00
C PHE A 197 49.48 -27.88 -48.62
N THR A 198 49.18 -28.90 -47.84
CA THR A 198 48.66 -28.74 -46.49
C THR A 198 49.36 -29.72 -45.58
N SER A 199 49.78 -29.24 -44.41
CA SER A 199 50.29 -30.06 -43.32
C SER A 199 49.46 -29.83 -42.07
N SER A 200 49.45 -30.82 -41.18
CA SER A 200 48.65 -30.81 -39.96
C SER A 200 49.44 -31.34 -38.78
N THR A 201 49.25 -30.72 -37.61
CA THR A 201 49.85 -31.16 -36.35
C THR A 201 48.82 -31.12 -35.22
N ASP A 202 49.01 -31.98 -34.24
CA ASP A 202 48.19 -32.00 -33.03
C ASP A 202 48.73 -30.99 -32.01
N VAL A 203 47.84 -30.15 -31.51
CA VAL A 203 48.12 -29.22 -30.41
C VAL A 203 47.29 -29.64 -29.20
N ILE A 204 47.95 -30.10 -28.14
CA ILE A 204 47.29 -30.46 -26.89
C ILE A 204 47.23 -29.24 -25.98
N ILE A 205 46.01 -28.84 -25.62
CA ILE A 205 45.75 -27.76 -24.68
C ILE A 205 45.31 -28.36 -23.36
N THR A 206 45.99 -27.98 -22.27
CA THR A 206 45.51 -28.23 -20.90
C THR A 206 44.85 -26.97 -20.34
N VAL A 207 43.61 -27.10 -19.90
CA VAL A 207 42.86 -26.08 -19.18
C VAL A 207 43.15 -26.18 -17.69
N LYS A 208 43.53 -25.06 -17.06
CA LYS A 208 43.69 -24.95 -15.61
C LYS A 208 42.63 -24.03 -15.02
N GLU A 209 42.42 -24.14 -13.71
CA GLU A 209 41.55 -23.21 -12.99
C GLU A 209 42.02 -21.76 -13.15
N SER A 210 41.04 -20.85 -13.12
CA SER A 210 41.31 -19.42 -13.04
C SER A 210 42.05 -19.09 -11.74
N LEU A 211 43.04 -18.21 -11.83
CA LEU A 211 43.64 -17.60 -10.65
C LEU A 211 42.68 -16.58 -10.02
N TRP A 212 41.79 -16.00 -10.83
CA TRP A 212 40.82 -14.99 -10.42
C TRP A 212 39.58 -15.63 -9.80
N LYS A 213 39.75 -16.08 -8.56
CA LYS A 213 38.70 -16.73 -7.77
C LYS A 213 38.53 -16.05 -6.41
N ALA A 214 37.30 -16.00 -5.95
CA ALA A 214 36.98 -15.41 -4.65
C ALA A 214 37.61 -16.28 -3.56
N PRO A 215 38.22 -15.68 -2.53
CA PRO A 215 38.60 -16.44 -1.36
C PRO A 215 37.36 -17.02 -0.67
N SER A 216 37.56 -18.00 0.21
CA SER A 216 36.53 -18.38 1.17
C SER A 216 36.13 -17.17 2.03
N ILE A 217 34.97 -17.25 2.68
CA ILE A 217 34.53 -16.23 3.63
C ILE A 217 35.67 -15.90 4.60
N ILE A 218 35.99 -14.61 4.70
CA ILE A 218 37.08 -14.13 5.53
C ILE A 218 36.48 -13.81 6.89
N HIS A 219 36.97 -14.48 7.92
CA HIS A 219 36.60 -14.23 9.31
C HIS A 219 37.69 -13.37 9.96
N ILE A 220 37.29 -12.22 10.50
CA ILE A 220 38.19 -11.28 11.18
C ILE A 220 37.65 -11.06 12.57
N GLN A 221 38.44 -11.35 13.59
CA GLN A 221 38.10 -10.99 14.95
C GLN A 221 38.13 -9.47 15.14
N GLU A 222 37.12 -8.92 15.80
CA GLU A 222 37.05 -7.49 16.10
C GLU A 222 38.13 -7.02 17.09
N ASN A 223 38.25 -5.69 17.28
CA ASN A 223 39.14 -5.06 18.25
C ASN A 223 40.60 -5.54 18.17
N SER A 224 41.05 -5.92 16.98
CA SER A 224 42.40 -6.43 16.74
C SER A 224 43.46 -5.43 17.20
N THR A 225 44.31 -5.86 18.14
CA THR A 225 45.42 -5.05 18.69
C THR A 225 46.66 -5.03 17.78
N ARG A 226 46.60 -5.67 16.61
CA ARG A 226 47.73 -5.72 15.66
C ARG A 226 47.94 -4.34 15.03
N ALA A 227 49.19 -4.01 14.72
CA ALA A 227 49.49 -2.83 13.93
C ALA A 227 48.91 -3.00 12.51
N HIS A 228 48.01 -2.10 12.14
CA HIS A 228 47.38 -2.06 10.82
C HIS A 228 48.29 -1.33 9.82
N PRO A 229 48.23 -1.66 8.51
CA PRO A 229 47.31 -2.60 7.87
C PRO A 229 47.61 -4.09 8.15
N VAL A 230 46.56 -4.93 8.17
CA VAL A 230 46.68 -6.38 8.36
C VAL A 230 46.20 -7.12 7.11
N ASN A 231 47.04 -7.95 6.52
CA ASN A 231 46.68 -8.77 5.36
C ASN A 231 45.64 -9.83 5.77
N ILE A 232 44.54 -9.90 5.02
CA ILE A 232 43.41 -10.81 5.31
C ILE A 232 43.21 -11.84 4.20
N SER A 233 43.56 -11.51 2.95
CA SER A 233 43.45 -12.42 1.82
C SER A 233 44.31 -11.95 0.65
N GLN A 234 44.37 -12.74 -0.41
CA GLN A 234 45.03 -12.36 -1.66
C GLN A 234 44.27 -12.94 -2.85
N VAL A 235 44.06 -12.11 -3.86
CA VAL A 235 43.49 -12.50 -5.15
C VAL A 235 44.53 -12.30 -6.25
N ARG A 236 44.38 -13.02 -7.36
CA ARG A 236 45.35 -12.93 -8.45
C ARG A 236 44.68 -13.06 -9.81
N SER A 237 44.91 -12.12 -10.71
CA SER A 237 44.40 -12.22 -12.08
C SER A 237 45.09 -13.35 -12.87
N ASN A 238 44.39 -13.87 -13.87
CA ASN A 238 45.00 -14.70 -14.91
C ASN A 238 46.01 -13.89 -15.75
N GLU A 239 45.80 -12.58 -15.83
CA GLU A 239 46.56 -11.66 -16.66
C GLU A 239 47.74 -11.07 -15.87
N GLN A 240 48.83 -10.80 -16.60
CA GLN A 240 49.99 -10.08 -16.06
C GLN A 240 49.77 -8.57 -16.26
N ASP A 241 50.40 -7.74 -15.43
CA ASP A 241 50.37 -6.28 -15.53
C ASP A 241 48.97 -5.65 -15.42
N VAL A 242 48.15 -6.16 -14.51
CA VAL A 242 46.85 -5.57 -14.15
C VAL A 242 46.96 -4.65 -12.94
N ILE A 243 46.11 -3.64 -12.90
CA ILE A 243 45.94 -2.75 -11.75
C ILE A 243 44.79 -3.28 -10.90
N TYR A 244 45.07 -3.62 -9.64
CA TYR A 244 44.06 -4.05 -8.68
C TYR A 244 43.42 -2.84 -8.02
N ASP A 245 42.10 -2.90 -7.83
CA ASP A 245 41.31 -1.83 -7.23
C ASP A 245 40.05 -2.40 -6.53
N ILE A 246 39.49 -1.66 -5.59
CA ILE A 246 38.22 -2.01 -4.92
C ILE A 246 37.10 -1.14 -5.49
N PHE A 247 35.99 -1.80 -5.84
CA PHE A 247 34.78 -1.15 -6.33
C PHE A 247 33.65 -1.29 -5.31
N GLU A 248 33.15 -0.14 -4.86
CA GLU A 248 31.98 -0.05 -3.99
C GLU A 248 30.72 0.27 -4.81
N LYS A 249 29.67 -0.53 -4.62
CA LYS A 249 28.35 -0.27 -5.22
C LYS A 249 27.57 0.81 -4.44
N GLU A 250 27.84 0.94 -3.15
CA GLU A 250 27.21 1.90 -2.23
C GLU A 250 28.31 2.75 -1.59
N LYS A 251 28.20 4.08 -1.68
CA LYS A 251 29.15 5.00 -1.05
C LYS A 251 28.99 4.91 0.47
N LEU A 252 29.70 3.99 1.11
CA LEU A 252 29.95 4.07 2.55
C LEU A 252 30.85 5.30 2.81
N PRO A 253 30.76 5.94 3.99
CA PRO A 253 31.60 7.10 4.31
C PRO A 253 33.10 6.75 4.27
N GLN A 254 33.48 5.50 4.59
CA GLN A 254 34.82 4.95 4.45
C GLN A 254 34.75 3.41 4.53
N LEU A 255 35.38 2.69 3.59
CA LEU A 255 35.52 1.23 3.66
C LEU A 255 36.86 0.87 4.33
N PRO A 256 36.88 0.07 5.41
CA PRO A 256 38.10 -0.24 6.17
C PRO A 256 38.99 -1.30 5.49
N PHE A 257 38.89 -1.43 4.17
CA PHE A 257 39.62 -2.42 3.38
C PHE A 257 40.30 -1.77 2.18
N SER A 258 41.50 -2.24 1.86
CA SER A 258 42.23 -1.83 0.68
C SER A 258 42.95 -3.02 0.04
N ILE A 259 43.41 -2.83 -1.20
CA ILE A 259 44.14 -3.84 -1.96
C ILE A 259 45.42 -3.24 -2.52
N ASP A 260 46.53 -3.97 -2.40
CA ASP A 260 47.79 -3.58 -3.03
C ASP A 260 47.89 -4.08 -4.48
N GLN A 261 48.91 -3.63 -5.20
CA GLN A 261 49.13 -4.03 -6.60
C GLN A 261 49.65 -5.48 -6.75
N ASN A 262 49.90 -6.20 -5.66
CA ASN A 262 50.14 -7.65 -5.65
C ASN A 262 48.85 -8.45 -5.43
N GLY A 263 47.70 -7.78 -5.34
CA GLY A 263 46.39 -8.37 -5.09
C GLY A 263 46.14 -8.76 -3.63
N VAL A 264 46.98 -8.30 -2.70
CA VAL A 264 46.82 -8.55 -1.26
C VAL A 264 45.75 -7.61 -0.71
N ILE A 265 44.68 -8.20 -0.18
CA ILE A 265 43.59 -7.49 0.49
C ILE A 265 43.98 -7.37 1.97
N TYR A 266 43.88 -6.17 2.50
CA TYR A 266 44.19 -5.88 3.89
C TYR A 266 43.15 -4.96 4.52
N VAL A 267 42.95 -5.15 5.82
CA VAL A 267 42.12 -4.28 6.65
C VAL A 267 42.98 -3.11 7.14
N THR A 268 42.46 -1.89 7.10
CA THR A 268 43.20 -0.64 7.36
C THR A 268 43.11 -0.16 8.80
N GLU A 269 42.08 -0.59 9.52
CA GLU A 269 41.80 -0.20 10.91
C GLU A 269 41.11 -1.35 11.65
N PRO A 270 41.18 -1.39 13.00
CA PRO A 270 40.42 -2.36 13.78
C PRO A 270 38.93 -2.26 13.46
N LEU A 271 38.26 -3.41 13.40
CA LEU A 271 36.81 -3.50 13.18
C LEU A 271 36.11 -3.64 14.53
N ASP A 272 34.86 -3.18 14.57
CA ASP A 272 33.93 -3.28 15.68
C ASP A 272 32.66 -3.95 15.13
N ARG A 273 32.29 -5.10 15.69
CA ARG A 273 31.14 -5.91 15.25
C ARG A 273 29.83 -5.24 15.63
N GLU A 274 29.75 -4.59 16.80
CA GLU A 274 28.57 -3.82 17.22
C GLU A 274 28.32 -2.62 16.32
N GLU A 275 29.37 -2.05 15.71
CA GLU A 275 29.21 -1.05 14.64
C GLU A 275 28.77 -1.72 13.33
N LYS A 276 29.46 -2.79 12.90
CA LYS A 276 29.11 -3.52 11.68
C LYS A 276 29.69 -4.95 11.63
N ASP A 277 28.80 -5.93 11.59
CA ASP A 277 29.13 -7.37 11.62
C ASP A 277 29.62 -7.97 10.30
N THR A 278 29.32 -7.33 9.16
CA THR A 278 29.55 -7.92 7.83
C THR A 278 29.88 -6.88 6.75
N TYR A 279 30.81 -7.23 5.88
CA TYR A 279 31.22 -6.40 4.75
C TYR A 279 31.20 -7.18 3.44
N ASN A 280 30.63 -6.55 2.41
CA ASN A 280 30.54 -7.07 1.05
C ASN A 280 31.07 -6.02 0.09
N PHE A 281 32.16 -6.32 -0.61
CA PHE A 281 32.76 -5.41 -1.60
C PHE A 281 33.29 -6.18 -2.80
N PHE A 282 33.54 -5.48 -3.91
CA PHE A 282 34.07 -6.10 -5.13
C PHE A 282 35.53 -5.69 -5.34
N VAL A 283 36.38 -6.66 -5.66
CA VAL A 283 37.70 -6.37 -6.23
C VAL A 283 37.60 -6.44 -7.75
N ILE A 284 38.24 -5.49 -8.41
CA ILE A 284 38.30 -5.40 -9.87
C ILE A 284 39.76 -5.33 -10.33
N THR A 285 39.99 -5.74 -11.57
CA THR A 285 41.28 -5.61 -12.27
C THR A 285 41.09 -4.73 -13.50
N LYS A 286 41.97 -3.75 -13.67
CA LYS A 286 41.98 -2.85 -14.82
C LYS A 286 43.27 -2.99 -15.61
N ASP A 287 43.21 -2.76 -16.91
CA ASP A 287 44.42 -2.57 -17.71
C ASP A 287 44.93 -1.11 -17.63
N ASN A 288 46.04 -0.82 -18.31
CA ASN A 288 46.64 0.51 -18.34
C ASN A 288 45.76 1.59 -18.98
N THR A 289 44.69 1.20 -19.69
CA THR A 289 43.71 2.12 -20.28
C THR A 289 42.50 2.34 -19.36
N GLY A 290 42.43 1.61 -18.25
CA GLY A 290 41.35 1.68 -17.27
C GLY A 290 40.18 0.73 -17.56
N GLU A 291 40.27 -0.12 -18.58
CA GLU A 291 39.23 -1.10 -18.90
C GLU A 291 39.31 -2.32 -17.98
N LEU A 292 38.14 -2.88 -17.65
CA LEU A 292 38.07 -4.09 -16.81
C LEU A 292 38.66 -5.30 -17.54
N VAL A 293 39.58 -5.97 -16.87
CA VAL A 293 40.28 -7.17 -17.40
C VAL A 293 39.53 -8.43 -17.00
N ASP A 294 39.23 -8.57 -15.71
CA ASP A 294 38.43 -9.67 -15.19
C ASP A 294 37.03 -9.18 -14.77
N LYS A 295 36.11 -10.12 -14.58
CA LYS A 295 34.80 -9.82 -13.99
C LYS A 295 34.98 -9.40 -12.52
N PRO A 296 34.20 -8.42 -12.00
CA PRO A 296 34.26 -8.04 -10.60
C PRO A 296 34.09 -9.24 -9.67
N LEU A 297 34.96 -9.33 -8.66
CA LEU A 297 35.06 -10.45 -7.75
C LEU A 297 34.54 -10.05 -6.37
N GLN A 298 33.44 -10.65 -5.92
CA GLN A 298 32.86 -10.32 -4.61
C GLN A 298 33.67 -10.93 -3.47
N ILE A 299 33.97 -10.12 -2.47
CA ILE A 299 34.62 -10.48 -1.22
C ILE A 299 33.62 -10.36 -0.08
N HIS A 300 33.54 -11.40 0.74
CA HIS A 300 32.68 -11.46 1.92
C HIS A 300 33.54 -11.56 3.17
N VAL A 301 33.39 -10.59 4.07
CA VAL A 301 34.07 -10.51 5.36
C VAL A 301 33.03 -10.55 6.47
N VAL A 302 33.22 -11.46 7.42
CA VAL A 302 32.44 -11.59 8.65
C VAL A 302 33.33 -11.17 9.81
N VAL A 303 32.83 -10.26 10.63
CA VAL A 303 33.50 -9.85 11.86
C VAL A 303 33.09 -10.83 12.97
N GLU A 304 34.07 -11.50 13.57
CA GLU A 304 33.84 -12.41 14.69
C GLU A 304 33.82 -11.66 16.00
N ASP A 305 32.80 -12.00 16.80
CA ASP A 305 32.49 -11.43 18.09
C ASP A 305 33.58 -11.71 19.14
N ILE A 306 33.94 -10.69 19.91
CA ILE A 306 34.64 -10.80 21.19
C ILE A 306 33.67 -10.31 22.26
N ASN A 307 33.70 -10.96 23.43
CA ASN A 307 33.04 -10.38 24.59
C ASN A 307 33.80 -9.13 25.08
N ASP A 308 33.40 -7.97 24.61
CA ASP A 308 33.97 -6.66 24.97
C ASP A 308 32.91 -5.66 25.48
N ASN A 309 31.63 -5.99 25.35
CA ASN A 309 30.55 -5.22 25.93
C ASN A 309 30.09 -5.82 27.27
N PRO A 310 29.96 -5.00 28.33
CA PRO A 310 29.42 -5.48 29.60
C PRO A 310 27.88 -5.55 29.58
N PRO A 311 27.26 -6.42 30.41
CA PRO A 311 25.81 -6.44 30.58
C PRO A 311 25.27 -5.09 31.07
N VAL A 312 24.14 -4.65 30.55
CA VAL A 312 23.50 -3.38 30.93
C VAL A 312 22.10 -3.63 31.47
N CYS A 313 21.81 -3.10 32.67
CA CYS A 313 20.47 -3.12 33.23
C CYS A 313 19.53 -2.24 32.39
N GLN A 314 18.37 -2.76 32.00
CA GLN A 314 17.44 -2.01 31.15
C GLN A 314 16.89 -0.75 31.84
N LYS A 315 16.76 -0.78 33.16
CA LYS A 315 16.38 0.35 34.01
C LYS A 315 17.48 0.61 35.04
N ALA A 316 17.72 1.89 35.35
CA ALA A 316 18.63 2.28 36.43
C ALA A 316 18.17 1.80 37.82
N LEU A 317 16.86 1.71 38.03
CA LEU A 317 16.22 1.13 39.21
C LEU A 317 14.99 0.35 38.79
N THR A 318 14.92 -0.93 39.17
CA THR A 318 13.74 -1.78 38.95
C THR A 318 12.88 -1.79 40.20
N VAL A 319 11.65 -1.30 40.12
CA VAL A 319 10.69 -1.32 41.23
C VAL A 319 9.70 -2.46 41.04
N ILE A 320 9.49 -3.26 42.07
CA ILE A 320 8.57 -4.39 42.11
C ILE A 320 7.67 -4.22 43.33
N GLU A 321 6.36 -4.30 43.14
CA GLU A 321 5.38 -4.31 44.23
C GLU A 321 4.95 -5.75 44.52
N VAL A 322 4.90 -6.11 45.80
CA VAL A 322 4.57 -7.47 46.25
C VAL A 322 3.65 -7.41 47.46
N GLN A 323 2.59 -8.21 47.45
CA GLN A 323 1.67 -8.32 48.58
C GLN A 323 2.33 -9.01 49.78
N GLU A 324 2.01 -8.61 51.01
CA GLU A 324 2.64 -9.23 52.17
C GLU A 324 2.24 -10.70 52.41
N ASN A 325 1.05 -11.10 51.97
CA ASN A 325 0.58 -12.50 52.03
C ASN A 325 1.10 -13.38 50.88
N GLU A 326 1.97 -12.84 50.01
CA GLU A 326 2.42 -13.54 48.83
C GLU A 326 3.07 -14.89 49.20
N GLY A 327 2.65 -15.94 48.49
CA GLY A 327 3.04 -17.31 48.82
C GLY A 327 4.52 -17.59 48.54
N GLY A 328 5.11 -18.47 49.34
CA GLY A 328 6.42 -19.04 49.06
C GLY A 328 6.49 -19.70 47.68
N GLY A 329 7.49 -19.33 46.89
CA GLY A 329 7.71 -19.83 45.52
C GLY A 329 7.00 -19.04 44.43
N SER A 330 6.25 -17.98 44.77
CA SER A 330 5.63 -17.09 43.78
C SER A 330 6.68 -16.34 42.96
N ASN A 331 6.34 -16.00 41.72
CA ASN A 331 7.12 -15.11 40.87
C ASN A 331 6.66 -13.68 41.15
N ILE A 332 7.52 -12.87 41.75
CA ILE A 332 7.17 -11.50 42.16
C ILE A 332 7.59 -10.45 41.13
N GLY A 333 8.47 -10.80 40.18
CA GLY A 333 8.86 -9.90 39.10
C GLY A 333 10.01 -10.44 38.27
N THR A 334 10.55 -9.63 37.37
CA THR A 334 11.67 -10.00 36.51
C THR A 334 12.62 -8.82 36.39
N LEU A 335 13.91 -9.07 36.62
CA LEU A 335 14.96 -8.11 36.30
C LEU A 335 15.43 -8.34 34.87
N LEU A 336 15.38 -7.28 34.05
CA LEU A 336 15.82 -7.31 32.66
C LEU A 336 17.15 -6.60 32.48
N ALA A 337 18.05 -7.26 31.77
CA ALA A 337 19.35 -6.73 31.36
C ALA A 337 19.64 -7.22 29.93
N THR A 338 20.52 -6.50 29.24
CA THR A 338 20.89 -6.76 27.84
C THR A 338 22.38 -6.69 27.68
N ASP A 339 22.94 -7.55 26.84
CA ASP A 339 24.31 -7.46 26.34
C ASP A 339 24.31 -7.03 24.87
N ARG A 340 25.37 -6.37 24.41
CA ARG A 340 25.50 -5.91 23.02
C ARG A 340 26.34 -6.85 22.16
N ASP A 341 27.11 -7.74 22.78
CA ASP A 341 27.81 -8.81 22.06
C ASP A 341 26.82 -9.67 21.24
N GLN A 342 27.33 -10.49 20.33
CA GLN A 342 26.52 -11.28 19.41
C GLN A 342 25.43 -12.11 20.12
N GLU A 343 24.18 -11.89 19.71
CA GLU A 343 23.02 -12.64 20.22
C GLU A 343 23.16 -14.16 20.01
N ASP A 344 22.53 -14.93 20.90
CA ASP A 344 22.54 -16.40 20.91
C ASP A 344 23.94 -17.05 21.05
N THR A 345 24.92 -16.30 21.58
CA THR A 345 26.26 -16.82 21.90
C THR A 345 26.49 -16.86 23.42
N LEU A 346 27.65 -17.39 23.84
CA LEU A 346 28.05 -17.32 25.25
C LEU A 346 28.43 -15.90 25.69
N ASN A 347 28.81 -15.03 24.76
CA ASN A 347 29.25 -13.66 25.05
C ASN A 347 28.04 -12.79 25.45
N SER A 348 26.86 -13.03 24.88
CA SER A 348 25.62 -12.34 25.29
C SER A 348 24.79 -13.09 26.33
N ARG A 349 25.26 -14.24 26.84
CA ARG A 349 24.49 -15.07 27.78
C ARG A 349 24.59 -14.52 29.21
N LEU A 350 23.50 -13.91 29.67
CA LEU A 350 23.42 -13.34 31.00
C LEU A 350 23.09 -14.36 32.10
N GLN A 351 23.73 -14.18 33.25
CA GLN A 351 23.46 -14.89 34.49
C GLN A 351 23.22 -13.91 35.64
N TYR A 352 22.18 -14.19 36.43
CA TYR A 352 21.69 -13.33 37.49
C TYR A 352 21.96 -13.93 38.87
N LYS A 353 22.38 -13.09 39.83
CA LYS A 353 22.58 -13.49 41.23
C LYS A 353 22.33 -12.33 42.17
N ILE A 354 21.52 -12.54 43.21
CA ILE A 354 21.36 -11.54 44.27
C ILE A 354 22.68 -11.45 45.07
N GLY A 355 23.32 -10.29 45.04
CA GLY A 355 24.53 -9.99 45.79
C GLY A 355 24.25 -9.56 47.23
N SER A 356 23.20 -8.76 47.44
CA SER A 356 22.77 -8.37 48.79
C SER A 356 21.29 -8.00 48.85
N GLN A 357 20.68 -8.20 50.02
CA GLN A 357 19.33 -7.74 50.38
C GLN A 357 19.43 -6.83 51.61
N VAL A 358 18.82 -5.64 51.56
CA VAL A 358 18.72 -4.70 52.67
C VAL A 358 17.28 -4.21 52.81
N PRO A 359 16.64 -4.31 53.98
CA PRO A 359 17.17 -4.84 55.22
C PRO A 359 17.23 -6.38 55.21
N GLY A 360 18.08 -6.94 56.08
CA GLY A 360 18.23 -8.39 56.27
C GLY A 360 17.20 -9.00 57.24
N VAL A 361 16.06 -8.34 57.46
CA VAL A 361 14.99 -8.77 58.36
C VAL A 361 13.73 -9.10 57.56
N PRO A 362 12.90 -10.07 57.98
CA PRO A 362 13.14 -11.03 59.04
C PRO A 362 14.25 -12.06 58.72
N ALA A 363 14.73 -12.08 57.47
CA ALA A 363 15.89 -12.88 57.03
C ALA A 363 16.60 -12.21 55.85
N SER A 364 17.87 -12.57 55.60
CA SER A 364 18.68 -12.00 54.52
C SER A 364 18.50 -12.68 53.15
N ASN A 365 17.70 -13.74 53.07
CA ASN A 365 17.49 -14.54 51.88
C ASN A 365 16.00 -14.69 51.54
N LEU A 366 15.22 -13.62 51.66
CA LEU A 366 13.78 -13.67 51.36
C LEU A 366 13.53 -13.88 49.87
N PHE A 367 14.39 -13.33 49.04
CA PHE A 367 14.26 -13.36 47.58
C PHE A 367 15.28 -14.32 46.96
N PHE A 368 14.83 -14.98 45.90
CA PHE A 368 15.64 -15.79 45.01
C PHE A 368 15.52 -15.23 43.60
N ILE A 369 16.61 -15.23 42.83
CA ILE A 369 16.56 -14.89 41.41
C ILE A 369 16.97 -16.12 40.61
N GLN A 370 16.17 -16.45 39.60
CA GLN A 370 16.51 -17.52 38.67
C GLN A 370 17.71 -17.09 37.82
N GLN A 371 18.71 -17.96 37.78
CA GLN A 371 20.02 -17.64 37.23
C GLN A 371 19.99 -17.27 35.74
N ASP A 372 19.17 -17.92 34.91
CA ASP A 372 19.18 -17.69 33.45
C ASP A 372 18.01 -16.80 32.95
N THR A 373 17.00 -16.51 33.79
CA THR A 373 15.78 -15.78 33.37
C THR A 373 15.62 -14.42 34.02
N GLY A 374 16.34 -14.14 35.10
CA GLY A 374 16.16 -12.91 35.88
C GLY A 374 14.85 -12.84 36.66
N ILE A 375 14.05 -13.93 36.68
CA ILE A 375 12.79 -13.98 37.43
C ILE A 375 13.09 -14.00 38.93
N LEU A 376 12.53 -13.04 39.65
CA LEU A 376 12.58 -12.93 41.10
C LEU A 376 11.43 -13.72 41.73
N GLN A 377 11.74 -14.49 42.76
CA GLN A 377 10.82 -15.35 43.49
C GLN A 377 10.95 -15.15 44.99
N LEU A 378 9.87 -15.42 45.72
CA LEU A 378 9.88 -15.48 47.17
C LEU A 378 10.31 -16.88 47.64
N THR A 379 11.23 -16.97 48.60
CA THR A 379 11.89 -18.25 48.97
C THR A 379 11.07 -19.19 49.86
N GLY A 380 9.87 -18.81 50.29
CA GLY A 380 9.08 -19.59 51.24
C GLY A 380 8.61 -18.84 52.47
N ARG A 381 9.19 -17.67 52.75
CA ARG A 381 8.87 -16.86 53.92
C ARG A 381 7.87 -15.77 53.53
N SER A 382 6.78 -15.66 54.28
CA SER A 382 5.83 -14.56 54.12
C SER A 382 6.52 -13.23 54.38
N LEU A 383 6.15 -12.24 53.57
CA LEU A 383 6.54 -10.86 53.81
C LEU A 383 5.65 -10.29 54.93
N ASN A 384 6.11 -9.22 55.56
CA ASN A 384 5.31 -8.49 56.53
C ASN A 384 5.73 -7.02 56.45
N LYS A 385 4.80 -6.18 56.02
CA LYS A 385 5.03 -4.76 55.79
C LYS A 385 5.38 -4.02 57.07
N GLY A 386 4.77 -4.42 58.20
CA GLY A 386 5.07 -3.87 59.54
C GLY A 386 6.49 -4.14 60.03
N ILE A 387 7.16 -5.18 59.53
CA ILE A 387 8.59 -5.45 59.81
C ILE A 387 9.47 -4.63 58.87
N ALA A 388 9.21 -4.69 57.57
CA ALA A 388 9.90 -3.89 56.56
C ALA A 388 8.99 -3.69 55.35
N SER A 389 8.69 -2.41 55.06
CA SER A 389 7.86 -2.04 53.91
C SER A 389 8.62 -2.04 52.59
N ASN A 390 9.96 -1.97 52.61
CA ASN A 390 10.78 -1.88 51.42
C ASN A 390 12.06 -2.71 51.55
N TYR A 391 12.47 -3.37 50.46
CA TYR A 391 13.76 -4.05 50.34
C TYR A 391 14.52 -3.51 49.13
N SER A 392 15.81 -3.25 49.30
CA SER A 392 16.76 -2.96 48.23
C SER A 392 17.63 -4.19 47.97
N LEU A 393 17.60 -4.68 46.74
CA LEU A 393 18.47 -5.75 46.25
C LEU A 393 19.53 -5.16 45.33
N LYS A 394 20.77 -5.61 45.53
CA LYS A 394 21.86 -5.43 44.56
C LYS A 394 21.99 -6.74 43.81
N VAL A 395 21.55 -6.77 42.56
CA VAL A 395 21.60 -7.97 41.72
C VAL A 395 22.80 -7.88 40.79
N LEU A 396 23.68 -8.86 40.88
CA LEU A 396 24.80 -9.04 39.98
C LEU A 396 24.30 -9.71 38.69
N VAL A 397 24.58 -9.08 37.56
CA VAL A 397 24.35 -9.63 36.21
C VAL A 397 25.70 -9.80 35.53
N THR A 398 25.94 -10.96 34.94
CA THR A 398 27.22 -11.30 34.32
C THR A 398 27.04 -12.12 33.05
N ASP A 399 27.90 -11.89 32.08
CA ASP A 399 28.11 -12.69 30.86
C ASP A 399 29.30 -13.68 31.01
N ALA A 400 29.75 -13.91 32.26
CA ALA A 400 30.96 -14.63 32.69
C ALA A 400 32.28 -13.84 32.69
N VAL A 401 32.41 -12.75 31.93
CA VAL A 401 33.64 -11.92 31.88
C VAL A 401 33.40 -10.58 32.59
N PHE A 402 32.37 -9.86 32.18
CA PHE A 402 31.93 -8.61 32.76
C PHE A 402 30.82 -8.82 33.79
N GLN A 403 30.72 -7.84 34.67
CA GLN A 403 29.78 -7.85 35.79
C GLN A 403 29.21 -6.46 35.98
N THR A 404 27.88 -6.39 36.02
CA THR A 404 27.11 -5.18 36.29
C THR A 404 26.19 -5.40 37.47
N ILE A 405 26.04 -4.38 38.31
CA ILE A 405 25.13 -4.42 39.46
C ILE A 405 23.88 -3.64 39.10
N CYS A 406 22.74 -4.33 39.07
CA CYS A 406 21.42 -3.73 38.91
C CYS A 406 20.76 -3.50 40.27
N ASP A 407 20.17 -2.32 40.42
CA ASP A 407 19.38 -1.95 41.59
C ASP A 407 17.93 -2.39 41.44
N VAL A 408 17.43 -3.13 42.43
CA VAL A 408 16.03 -3.54 42.52
C VAL A 408 15.47 -3.06 43.85
N GLN A 409 14.29 -2.46 43.83
CA GLN A 409 13.54 -2.08 45.01
C GLN A 409 12.23 -2.86 45.04
N ILE A 410 12.00 -3.57 46.13
CA ILE A 410 10.77 -4.32 46.37
C ILE A 410 9.96 -3.54 47.38
N HIS A 411 8.77 -3.09 46.99
CA HIS A 411 7.80 -2.43 47.85
C HIS A 411 6.78 -3.47 48.31
N VAL A 412 6.70 -3.67 49.62
CA VAL A 412 5.68 -4.52 50.22
C VAL A 412 4.41 -3.69 50.33
N ILE A 413 3.40 -4.09 49.57
CA ILE A 413 2.07 -3.49 49.63
C ILE A 413 1.20 -4.24 50.63
N ASP A 414 0.29 -3.50 51.24
CA ASP A 414 -0.68 -4.04 52.17
C ASP A 414 -1.64 -4.99 51.44
N ILE A 415 -2.34 -5.81 52.20
CA ILE A 415 -3.36 -6.70 51.67
C ILE A 415 -4.73 -6.24 52.15
N ASN A 416 -5.75 -6.41 51.31
CA ASN A 416 -7.12 -6.11 51.70
C ASN A 416 -7.68 -7.22 52.60
N ASP A 417 -7.27 -7.27 53.87
CA ASP A 417 -7.69 -8.26 54.86
C ASP A 417 -8.65 -7.72 55.93
N GLN A 418 -8.87 -6.41 55.96
CA GLN A 418 -9.96 -5.78 56.68
C GLN A 418 -11.10 -5.42 55.73
N ILE A 419 -12.24 -5.05 56.29
CA ILE A 419 -13.44 -4.72 55.50
C ILE A 419 -13.92 -3.33 55.92
N PRO A 420 -14.59 -2.58 55.04
CA PRO A 420 -15.23 -1.33 55.41
C PRO A 420 -16.32 -1.60 56.43
N ILE A 421 -16.30 -0.83 57.52
CA ILE A 421 -17.29 -0.89 58.60
C ILE A 421 -17.97 0.47 58.68
N PHE A 422 -19.29 0.50 58.50
CA PHE A 422 -20.06 1.73 58.70
C PHE A 422 -19.98 2.19 60.16
N GLU A 423 -19.83 3.50 60.37
CA GLU A 423 -19.85 4.09 61.72
C GLU A 423 -21.22 3.93 62.39
N LYS A 424 -22.28 3.84 61.59
CA LYS A 424 -23.66 3.63 62.04
C LYS A 424 -24.29 2.53 61.19
N SER A 425 -24.91 1.54 61.83
CA SER A 425 -25.70 0.52 61.14
C SER A 425 -27.04 1.06 60.63
N ASP A 426 -27.51 2.17 61.19
CA ASP A 426 -28.74 2.86 60.83
C ASP A 426 -28.50 4.38 60.83
N TYR A 427 -28.70 5.02 59.67
CA TYR A 427 -28.51 6.48 59.50
C TYR A 427 -29.79 7.29 59.81
N HIS A 428 -30.81 6.66 60.38
CA HIS A 428 -32.14 7.20 60.63
C HIS A 428 -32.89 7.55 59.34
N ASN A 429 -34.19 7.81 59.49
CA ASN A 429 -35.07 8.16 58.39
C ASN A 429 -34.74 9.57 57.88
N VAL A 430 -34.66 9.71 56.57
CA VAL A 430 -34.52 10.99 55.87
C VAL A 430 -35.88 11.34 55.27
N THR A 431 -36.29 12.62 55.37
CA THR A 431 -37.55 13.10 54.80
C THR A 431 -37.24 14.19 53.78
N VAL A 432 -37.76 14.05 52.57
CA VAL A 432 -37.48 14.93 51.42
C VAL A 432 -38.76 15.22 50.66
N ALA A 433 -38.88 16.44 50.13
CA ALA A 433 -39.98 16.78 49.21
C ALA A 433 -39.74 16.18 47.83
N GLU A 434 -40.81 15.85 47.11
CA GLU A 434 -40.68 15.24 45.79
C GLU A 434 -40.16 16.20 44.71
N ASP A 435 -40.42 17.49 44.88
CA ASP A 435 -39.99 18.58 44.01
C ASP A 435 -38.49 18.91 44.11
N LEU A 436 -37.73 18.18 44.95
CA LEU A 436 -36.31 18.40 45.09
C LEU A 436 -35.57 18.16 43.76
N PRO A 437 -34.68 19.10 43.36
CA PRO A 437 -33.91 18.94 42.13
C PRO A 437 -33.03 17.68 42.14
N VAL A 438 -32.92 17.05 40.96
CA VAL A 438 -31.91 16.02 40.71
C VAL A 438 -30.51 16.54 41.04
N GLY A 439 -29.73 15.73 41.74
CA GLY A 439 -28.38 16.04 42.23
C GLY A 439 -28.33 16.48 43.69
N THR A 440 -29.47 16.74 44.33
CA THR A 440 -29.52 17.17 45.75
C THR A 440 -28.94 16.09 46.67
N VAL A 441 -28.08 16.48 47.59
CA VAL A 441 -27.55 15.60 48.65
C VAL A 441 -28.60 15.48 49.75
N ILE A 442 -29.00 14.26 50.07
CA ILE A 442 -30.06 13.99 51.05
C ILE A 442 -29.52 13.36 52.34
N LEU A 443 -28.34 12.73 52.28
CA LEU A 443 -27.72 12.07 53.43
C LEU A 443 -26.20 11.97 53.25
N GLU A 444 -25.47 12.18 54.34
CA GLU A 444 -24.03 11.89 54.45
C GLU A 444 -23.85 10.57 55.23
N ILE A 445 -23.05 9.66 54.69
CA ILE A 445 -22.72 8.35 55.27
C ILE A 445 -21.20 8.18 55.37
N GLN A 446 -20.75 7.34 56.30
CA GLN A 446 -19.33 7.13 56.59
C GLN A 446 -19.07 5.68 57.03
N ALA A 447 -18.07 5.08 56.43
CA ALA A 447 -17.45 3.84 56.85
C ALA A 447 -15.95 4.07 57.06
N THR A 448 -15.33 3.18 57.80
CA THR A 448 -13.88 3.14 58.00
C THR A 448 -13.37 1.77 57.62
N ASP A 449 -12.24 1.72 56.93
CA ASP A 449 -11.49 0.51 56.69
C ASP A 449 -10.22 0.53 57.55
N GLY A 450 -9.84 -0.63 58.08
CA GLY A 450 -8.67 -0.76 58.95
C GLY A 450 -7.36 -0.94 58.20
N ASP A 451 -7.39 -1.20 56.89
CA ASP A 451 -6.20 -1.37 56.05
C ASP A 451 -5.42 -0.05 55.90
N GLU A 452 -4.22 -0.13 55.32
CA GLU A 452 -3.31 1.01 55.25
C GLU A 452 -3.95 2.24 54.57
N PRO A 453 -4.04 3.40 55.26
CA PRO A 453 -4.70 4.58 54.75
C PRO A 453 -4.12 5.08 53.42
N GLY A 454 -4.99 5.44 52.48
CA GLY A 454 -4.61 6.00 51.18
C GLY A 454 -4.23 4.94 50.14
N THR A 455 -4.42 3.65 50.45
CA THR A 455 -4.31 2.55 49.50
C THR A 455 -5.67 2.13 48.95
N GLY A 456 -5.68 1.33 47.86
CA GLY A 456 -6.89 0.72 47.34
C GLY A 456 -7.52 -0.29 48.30
N SER A 457 -6.76 -0.88 49.22
CA SER A 457 -7.30 -1.70 50.31
C SER A 457 -8.13 -0.85 51.28
N SER A 458 -7.68 0.36 51.64
CA SER A 458 -8.44 1.25 52.57
C SER A 458 -9.52 2.15 51.93
N TYR A 459 -9.54 2.25 50.61
CA TYR A 459 -10.48 3.12 49.89
C TYR A 459 -11.89 2.53 49.86
N ILE A 460 -12.90 3.34 50.13
CA ILE A 460 -14.28 2.85 50.26
C ILE A 460 -15.12 3.27 49.05
N ILE A 461 -15.91 2.34 48.54
CA ILE A 461 -16.92 2.53 47.49
C ILE A 461 -18.28 2.22 48.10
N TYR A 462 -19.17 3.20 48.08
CA TYR A 462 -20.56 3.02 48.50
C TYR A 462 -21.46 2.73 47.30
N GLN A 463 -22.37 1.77 47.46
CA GLN A 463 -23.37 1.45 46.44
C GLN A 463 -24.73 1.14 47.06
N VAL A 464 -25.79 1.43 46.32
CA VAL A 464 -27.15 1.00 46.69
C VAL A 464 -27.30 -0.47 46.31
N LYS A 465 -27.34 -1.34 47.31
CA LYS A 465 -27.46 -2.80 47.14
C LYS A 465 -28.91 -3.22 46.92
N GLU A 466 -29.83 -2.69 47.72
CA GLU A 466 -31.27 -3.03 47.68
C GLU A 466 -32.12 -1.78 47.97
N GLY A 467 -33.41 -1.82 47.61
CA GLY A 467 -34.38 -0.76 47.96
C GLY A 467 -34.63 0.30 46.90
N ASP A 468 -33.88 0.29 45.80
CA ASP A 468 -34.00 1.26 44.70
C ASP A 468 -33.86 0.60 43.32
N PRO A 469 -34.89 -0.12 42.84
CA PRO A 469 -34.84 -0.82 41.56
C PRO A 469 -34.78 0.11 40.34
N LYS A 470 -35.15 1.39 40.50
CA LYS A 470 -35.15 2.38 39.42
C LYS A 470 -33.87 3.22 39.40
N SER A 471 -32.93 3.00 40.32
CA SER A 471 -31.71 3.82 40.48
C SER A 471 -32.05 5.31 40.62
N THR A 472 -33.05 5.59 41.45
CA THR A 472 -33.48 6.93 41.86
C THR A 472 -32.40 7.65 42.67
N PHE A 473 -31.53 6.93 43.37
CA PHE A 473 -30.42 7.47 44.15
C PHE A 473 -29.06 6.98 43.65
N PHE A 474 -28.03 7.79 43.86
CA PHE A 474 -26.64 7.40 43.69
C PHE A 474 -25.81 7.90 44.87
N ILE A 475 -24.59 7.38 45.05
CA ILE A 475 -23.71 7.77 46.13
C ILE A 475 -22.39 8.24 45.56
N GLU A 476 -22.02 9.47 45.87
CA GLU A 476 -20.73 10.05 45.53
C GLU A 476 -19.78 9.84 46.71
N THR A 477 -18.59 9.29 46.46
CA THR A 477 -17.60 9.05 47.52
C THR A 477 -16.46 10.07 47.41
N ASP A 478 -16.19 10.78 48.51
CA ASP A 478 -15.04 11.67 48.65
C ASP A 478 -13.76 10.84 48.81
N SER A 479 -12.84 10.99 47.86
CA SER A 479 -11.66 10.14 47.79
C SER A 479 -10.57 10.43 48.84
N GLU A 480 -10.64 11.57 49.52
CA GLU A 480 -9.67 11.95 50.54
C GLU A 480 -10.14 11.52 51.94
N THR A 481 -11.47 11.54 52.17
CA THR A 481 -12.05 11.32 53.49
C THR A 481 -12.89 10.05 53.61
N ASN A 482 -13.11 9.32 52.51
CA ASN A 482 -14.02 8.16 52.43
C ASN A 482 -15.48 8.49 52.82
N ARG A 483 -15.89 9.77 52.75
CA ARG A 483 -17.28 10.18 53.01
C ARG A 483 -18.18 9.90 51.82
N GLY A 484 -19.37 9.34 52.07
CA GLY A 484 -20.38 9.09 51.06
C GLY A 484 -21.51 10.12 51.10
N PHE A 485 -21.88 10.67 49.95
CA PHE A 485 -22.99 11.61 49.79
C PHE A 485 -24.08 10.97 48.93
N VAL A 486 -25.20 10.62 49.55
CA VAL A 486 -26.38 10.07 48.88
C VAL A 486 -27.10 11.20 48.17
N ARG A 487 -27.29 11.06 46.86
CA ARG A 487 -27.88 12.08 45.98
C ARG A 487 -29.05 11.56 45.18
N ILE A 488 -29.96 12.46 44.84
CA ILE A 488 -31.07 12.21 43.92
C ILE A 488 -30.52 12.08 42.49
N ASN A 489 -30.75 10.95 41.84
CA ASN A 489 -30.38 10.67 40.44
C ASN A 489 -31.55 10.91 39.48
N LYS A 490 -32.79 10.68 39.92
CA LYS A 490 -34.02 10.85 39.15
C LYS A 490 -35.04 11.62 39.99
N ALA A 491 -35.92 12.36 39.33
CA ALA A 491 -37.01 13.07 40.00
C ALA A 491 -37.79 12.10 40.91
N LEU A 492 -38.11 12.59 42.10
CA LEU A 492 -38.95 11.87 43.05
C LEU A 492 -40.42 12.07 42.66
N ASP A 493 -41.25 11.14 43.09
CA ASP A 493 -42.68 11.07 42.75
C ASP A 493 -43.34 10.28 43.90
N PHE A 494 -44.12 11.00 44.71
CA PHE A 494 -44.77 10.49 45.91
C PHE A 494 -45.87 9.49 45.57
N GLU A 495 -46.69 9.78 44.56
CA GLU A 495 -47.81 8.97 44.07
C GLU A 495 -47.31 7.58 43.63
N THR A 496 -46.13 7.53 43.03
CA THR A 496 -45.49 6.28 42.59
C THR A 496 -44.78 5.56 43.73
N ALA A 497 -43.99 6.27 44.55
CA ALA A 497 -43.13 5.66 45.56
C ALA A 497 -42.85 6.60 46.76
N PRO A 498 -43.70 6.56 47.80
CA PRO A 498 -43.57 7.48 48.95
C PRO A 498 -42.46 7.08 49.92
N VAL A 499 -41.95 5.84 49.84
CA VAL A 499 -40.92 5.33 50.76
C VAL A 499 -39.93 4.43 50.03
N TYR A 500 -38.64 4.72 50.21
CA TYR A 500 -37.53 3.87 49.77
C TYR A 500 -36.81 3.25 50.98
N ASN A 501 -36.68 1.93 51.01
CA ASN A 501 -35.97 1.21 52.08
C ASN A 501 -34.57 0.82 51.58
N LEU A 502 -33.60 1.72 51.70
CA LEU A 502 -32.29 1.57 51.06
C LEU A 502 -31.33 0.75 51.92
N VAL A 503 -30.74 -0.29 51.31
CA VAL A 503 -29.60 -1.02 51.86
C VAL A 503 -28.37 -0.60 51.09
N ILE A 504 -27.41 0.02 51.77
CA ILE A 504 -26.15 0.47 51.17
C ILE A 504 -25.05 -0.51 51.58
N ASN A 505 -24.20 -0.91 50.63
CA ASN A 505 -22.96 -1.61 50.93
C ASN A 505 -21.75 -0.70 50.77
N ALA A 506 -20.78 -0.88 51.67
CA ALA A 506 -19.44 -0.32 51.57
C ALA A 506 -18.46 -1.43 51.17
N THR A 507 -17.68 -1.21 50.13
CA THR A 507 -16.71 -2.18 49.59
C THR A 507 -15.40 -1.50 49.25
N ASN A 508 -14.35 -2.25 48.96
CA ASN A 508 -13.08 -1.73 48.49
C ASN A 508 -12.96 -1.92 46.97
N PRO A 509 -12.14 -1.12 46.27
CA PRO A 509 -11.80 -1.36 44.88
C PRO A 509 -10.94 -2.62 44.71
N GLU A 510 -10.09 -2.93 45.68
CA GLU A 510 -9.26 -4.14 45.66
C GLU A 510 -10.04 -5.36 46.18
N PRO A 511 -9.86 -6.55 45.58
CA PRO A 511 -10.54 -7.75 46.07
C PRO A 511 -10.01 -8.17 47.44
N LEU A 512 -10.93 -8.59 48.32
CA LEU A 512 -10.59 -9.14 49.63
C LEU A 512 -9.71 -10.39 49.50
N VAL A 513 -8.83 -10.57 50.49
CA VAL A 513 -8.03 -11.80 50.63
C VAL A 513 -8.94 -13.03 50.77
N SER A 514 -8.51 -14.15 50.21
CA SER A 514 -9.25 -15.41 50.27
C SER A 514 -9.57 -15.80 51.72
N GLY A 515 -10.86 -15.97 52.03
CA GLY A 515 -11.37 -16.29 53.37
C GLY A 515 -12.00 -15.11 54.11
N VAL A 516 -11.80 -13.88 53.64
CA VAL A 516 -12.47 -12.67 54.15
C VAL A 516 -13.68 -12.37 53.27
N GLN A 517 -14.82 -12.03 53.89
CA GLN A 517 -16.05 -11.66 53.19
C GLN A 517 -16.70 -10.46 53.88
N TYR A 518 -17.26 -9.56 53.08
CA TYR A 518 -18.14 -8.51 53.57
C TYR A 518 -19.29 -9.11 54.37
N ASN A 519 -19.58 -8.51 55.53
CA ASN A 519 -20.62 -8.97 56.44
C ASN A 519 -21.60 -7.84 56.74
N SER A 520 -22.47 -8.02 57.75
CA SER A 520 -23.48 -7.03 58.13
C SER A 520 -22.91 -5.67 58.52
N SER A 521 -21.65 -5.59 58.96
CA SER A 521 -20.99 -4.33 59.33
C SER A 521 -20.60 -3.49 58.10
N SER A 522 -20.49 -4.11 56.92
CA SER A 522 -20.29 -3.43 55.64
C SER A 522 -21.61 -3.03 54.98
N LEU A 523 -22.73 -3.12 55.72
CA LEU A 523 -24.05 -2.72 55.28
C LEU A 523 -24.61 -1.64 56.21
N ALA A 524 -25.27 -0.65 55.62
CA ALA A 524 -26.07 0.34 56.35
C ALA A 524 -27.49 0.38 55.78
N LEU A 525 -28.48 0.53 56.66
CA LEU A 525 -29.87 0.69 56.27
C LEU A 525 -30.33 2.11 56.59
N PHE A 526 -31.10 2.73 55.69
CA PHE A 526 -31.92 3.89 56.03
C PHE A 526 -33.15 3.97 55.13
N LYS A 527 -34.14 4.75 55.57
CA LYS A 527 -35.37 4.98 54.81
C LYS A 527 -35.44 6.41 54.32
N VAL A 528 -35.81 6.58 53.06
CA VAL A 528 -36.15 7.90 52.51
C VAL A 528 -37.67 7.98 52.42
N PHE A 529 -38.25 8.92 53.15
CA PHE A 529 -39.65 9.30 53.07
C PHE A 529 -39.77 10.48 52.12
N VAL A 530 -40.53 10.30 51.05
CA VAL A 530 -40.91 11.38 50.16
C VAL A 530 -42.15 12.05 50.74
N THR A 531 -42.19 13.38 50.77
CA THR A 531 -43.39 14.15 51.12
C THR A 531 -44.00 14.71 49.86
N ASP A 532 -45.30 14.49 49.75
CA ASP A 532 -46.25 15.00 48.77
C ASP A 532 -46.18 16.53 48.62
N VAL A 533 -46.09 17.01 47.38
CA VAL A 533 -46.11 18.42 46.95
C VAL A 533 -47.06 18.60 45.76
N ASP A 534 -48.26 19.10 46.04
CA ASP A 534 -49.31 19.57 45.10
C ASP A 534 -48.87 19.98 43.67
N GLU A 535 -49.32 19.19 42.69
CA GLU A 535 -49.01 19.28 41.27
C GLU A 535 -50.25 19.62 40.42
N PRO A 536 -50.09 20.33 39.29
CA PRO A 536 -51.24 20.69 38.47
C PRO A 536 -51.84 19.49 37.71
N PRO A 537 -53.13 19.53 37.35
CA PRO A 537 -53.79 18.48 36.57
C PRO A 537 -53.08 18.17 35.26
N ILE A 538 -53.04 16.90 34.87
CA ILE A 538 -52.37 16.38 33.67
C ILE A 538 -53.41 15.85 32.68
N PHE A 539 -53.37 16.34 31.43
CA PHE A 539 -54.19 15.79 30.35
C PHE A 539 -53.69 14.41 29.92
N HIS A 540 -54.62 13.50 29.59
CA HIS A 540 -54.26 12.19 29.03
C HIS A 540 -53.59 12.30 27.66
N GLU A 541 -53.97 13.30 26.87
CA GLU A 541 -53.44 13.56 25.53
C GLU A 541 -52.82 14.96 25.45
N THR A 542 -51.69 15.04 24.74
CA THR A 542 -50.97 16.30 24.54
C THR A 542 -51.64 17.25 23.53
N PHE A 543 -52.53 16.73 22.68
CA PHE A 543 -53.41 17.50 21.80
C PHE A 543 -54.62 16.67 21.36
N TYR A 544 -55.72 17.35 21.02
CA TYR A 544 -57.00 16.75 20.65
C TYR A 544 -57.42 17.19 19.23
N LYS A 545 -57.88 16.27 18.39
CA LYS A 545 -58.36 16.58 17.02
C LYS A 545 -59.73 15.94 16.76
N GLY A 546 -60.65 16.70 16.16
CA GLY A 546 -61.98 16.23 15.75
C GLY A 546 -62.43 16.79 14.39
N GLU A 547 -63.43 16.14 13.79
CA GLU A 547 -64.11 16.57 12.56
C GLU A 547 -65.60 16.76 12.86
N VAL A 548 -66.21 17.83 12.33
CA VAL A 548 -67.61 18.17 12.60
C VAL A 548 -68.25 18.81 11.38
N SER A 549 -69.48 18.42 11.04
CA SER A 549 -70.24 19.07 9.95
C SER A 549 -70.62 20.49 10.34
N GLU A 550 -70.59 21.44 9.40
CA GLU A 550 -70.97 22.83 9.71
C GLU A 550 -72.46 23.02 10.00
N ASP A 551 -73.31 22.20 9.39
CA ASP A 551 -74.76 22.16 9.64
C ASP A 551 -75.14 21.48 10.95
N ILE A 552 -74.16 21.07 11.76
CA ILE A 552 -74.41 20.44 13.04
C ILE A 552 -75.28 21.37 13.91
N PRO A 553 -76.36 20.88 14.52
CA PRO A 553 -77.19 21.71 15.37
C PRO A 553 -76.38 22.30 16.52
N VAL A 554 -76.70 23.55 16.89
CA VAL A 554 -76.20 24.15 18.12
C VAL A 554 -76.54 23.25 19.30
N ASN A 555 -75.65 23.18 20.29
CA ASN A 555 -75.79 22.36 21.49
C ASN A 555 -75.59 20.86 21.26
N THR A 556 -74.81 20.48 20.25
CA THR A 556 -74.44 19.08 19.97
C THR A 556 -73.06 18.77 20.52
N LEU A 557 -72.87 17.58 21.10
CA LEU A 557 -71.58 17.11 21.59
C LEU A 557 -70.63 16.87 20.41
N VAL A 558 -69.46 17.49 20.45
CA VAL A 558 -68.40 17.36 19.44
C VAL A 558 -67.37 16.30 19.86
N MET A 559 -66.84 16.43 21.07
CA MET A 559 -65.86 15.49 21.64
C MET A 559 -65.75 15.63 23.16
N THR A 560 -64.97 14.75 23.80
CA THR A 560 -64.66 14.82 25.24
C THR A 560 -63.15 14.88 25.43
N VAL A 561 -62.68 15.73 26.33
CA VAL A 561 -61.28 15.81 26.75
C VAL A 561 -61.15 15.40 28.21
N GLU A 562 -60.06 14.73 28.55
CA GLU A 562 -59.88 14.17 29.89
C GLU A 562 -58.49 14.56 30.45
N ALA A 563 -58.50 14.97 31.71
CA ALA A 563 -57.35 15.23 32.55
C ALA A 563 -57.61 14.65 33.95
N TYR A 564 -56.54 14.23 34.60
CA TYR A 564 -56.55 13.78 35.98
C TYR A 564 -55.53 14.58 36.77
N ASP A 565 -55.71 14.63 38.08
CA ASP A 565 -54.81 15.29 39.00
C ASP A 565 -54.04 14.20 39.78
N PRO A 566 -52.69 14.27 39.90
CA PRO A 566 -51.89 13.23 40.56
C PRO A 566 -52.36 12.91 41.99
N GLU A 567 -52.70 13.94 42.77
CA GLU A 567 -53.20 13.89 44.14
C GLU A 567 -54.66 13.42 44.21
N GLY A 568 -55.31 13.34 43.06
CA GLY A 568 -56.71 12.96 42.90
C GLY A 568 -57.68 14.12 43.14
N ASP A 569 -57.21 15.36 43.07
CA ASP A 569 -58.07 16.52 43.20
C ASP A 569 -59.07 16.66 42.04
N THR A 570 -60.15 17.40 42.30
CA THR A 570 -61.23 17.54 41.32
C THR A 570 -60.87 18.51 40.21
N VAL A 571 -60.74 18.01 38.99
CA VAL A 571 -60.41 18.79 37.79
C VAL A 571 -61.61 19.57 37.24
N ARG A 572 -61.37 20.82 36.84
CA ARG A 572 -62.31 21.69 36.12
C ARG A 572 -61.77 22.08 34.74
N TYR A 573 -62.65 22.04 33.75
CA TYR A 573 -62.30 22.37 32.36
C TYR A 573 -62.82 23.75 31.94
N SER A 574 -62.03 24.44 31.13
CA SER A 574 -62.41 25.69 30.47
C SER A 574 -61.75 25.82 29.09
N LEU A 575 -62.29 26.72 28.25
CA LEU A 575 -61.72 27.04 26.95
C LEU A 575 -61.02 28.40 27.00
N GLU A 576 -59.84 28.48 26.39
CA GLU A 576 -59.07 29.70 26.23
C GLU A 576 -58.73 29.90 24.74
N GLY A 577 -58.98 31.08 24.20
CA GLY A 577 -58.73 31.39 22.79
C GLY A 577 -59.88 31.05 21.82
N ASP A 578 -61.09 30.77 22.32
CA ASP A 578 -62.30 30.62 21.50
C ASP A 578 -62.79 31.99 20.99
N VAL A 579 -62.10 32.52 19.97
CA VAL A 579 -62.38 33.83 19.38
C VAL A 579 -63.75 33.93 18.70
N ARG A 580 -64.30 32.82 18.17
CA ARG A 580 -65.58 32.80 17.45
C ARG A 580 -66.75 32.42 18.35
N LYS A 581 -66.48 31.93 19.56
CA LYS A 581 -67.48 31.41 20.51
C LYS A 581 -68.30 30.28 19.92
N TRP A 582 -67.66 29.48 19.08
CA TRP A 582 -68.26 28.34 18.39
C TRP A 582 -68.44 27.15 19.32
N LEU A 583 -67.65 27.09 20.40
CA LEU A 583 -67.62 25.96 21.30
C LEU A 583 -67.97 26.39 22.72
N ARG A 584 -68.41 25.42 23.50
CA ARG A 584 -68.50 25.52 24.96
C ARG A 584 -68.06 24.20 25.53
N ILE A 585 -67.37 24.23 26.67
CA ILE A 585 -66.98 23.00 27.38
C ILE A 585 -67.78 22.89 28.68
N ASP A 586 -68.22 21.68 28.99
CA ASP A 586 -68.75 21.37 30.30
C ASP A 586 -67.60 21.31 31.32
N SER A 587 -67.67 22.16 32.35
CA SER A 587 -66.55 22.34 33.28
C SER A 587 -66.30 21.13 34.17
N THR A 588 -67.19 20.15 34.23
CA THR A 588 -67.04 18.94 35.06
C THR A 588 -66.66 17.70 34.26
N THR A 589 -67.19 17.56 33.05
CA THR A 589 -67.07 16.33 32.26
C THR A 589 -66.06 16.43 31.13
N GLY A 590 -65.55 17.63 30.82
CA GLY A 590 -64.66 17.84 29.68
C GLY A 590 -65.35 17.67 28.33
N GLN A 591 -66.68 17.57 28.31
CA GLN A 591 -67.46 17.45 27.07
C GLN A 591 -67.56 18.79 26.36
N VAL A 592 -67.10 18.83 25.11
CA VAL A 592 -67.09 20.01 24.24
C VAL A 592 -68.31 19.97 23.33
N TYR A 593 -69.13 21.00 23.41
CA TYR A 593 -70.36 21.16 22.62
C TYR A 593 -70.25 22.33 21.66
N THR A 594 -71.04 22.31 20.59
CA THR A 594 -71.27 23.49 19.75
C THR A 594 -72.08 24.54 20.52
N ALA A 595 -71.63 25.80 20.49
CA ALA A 595 -72.27 26.93 21.18
C ALA A 595 -72.96 27.91 20.21
N SER A 596 -72.55 27.92 18.95
CA SER A 596 -73.20 28.66 17.87
C SER A 596 -73.18 27.84 16.57
N THR A 597 -73.85 28.34 15.55
CA THR A 597 -73.77 27.79 14.19
C THR A 597 -72.32 27.86 13.72
N LEU A 598 -71.85 26.73 13.18
CA LEU A 598 -70.54 26.63 12.55
C LEU A 598 -70.68 27.06 11.09
N ASP A 599 -69.60 27.60 10.52
CA ASP A 599 -69.59 28.11 9.15
C ASP A 599 -68.17 27.89 8.60
N ARG A 600 -68.04 26.95 7.68
CA ARG A 600 -66.77 26.51 7.13
C ARG A 600 -66.20 27.56 6.19
N GLU A 601 -67.03 28.26 5.42
CA GLU A 601 -66.64 29.36 4.51
C GLU A 601 -66.00 30.50 5.29
N GLN A 602 -66.41 30.71 6.55
CA GLN A 602 -65.74 31.63 7.47
C GLN A 602 -64.42 31.09 8.01
N GLN A 603 -64.37 29.82 8.47
CA GLN A 603 -63.14 29.19 8.96
C GLN A 603 -63.24 27.65 9.01
N ALA A 604 -62.67 26.99 8.00
CA ALA A 604 -62.67 25.53 7.87
C ALA A 604 -61.91 24.76 8.97
N MET A 605 -60.91 25.37 9.63
CA MET A 605 -60.16 24.73 10.72
C MET A 605 -60.13 25.64 11.95
N TYR A 606 -60.74 25.18 13.03
CA TYR A 606 -60.89 25.92 14.27
C TYR A 606 -59.98 25.37 15.37
N ARG A 607 -59.19 26.23 16.03
CA ARG A 607 -58.25 25.83 17.10
C ARG A 607 -58.51 26.62 18.37
N VAL A 608 -58.56 25.92 19.50
CA VAL A 608 -58.78 26.49 20.84
C VAL A 608 -57.91 25.74 21.86
N ASN A 609 -57.52 26.40 22.94
CA ASN A 609 -56.85 25.72 24.05
C ASN A 609 -57.89 25.26 25.08
N VAL A 610 -57.74 24.03 25.55
CA VAL A 610 -58.47 23.51 26.69
C VAL A 610 -57.57 23.64 27.91
N VAL A 611 -58.09 24.22 28.99
CA VAL A 611 -57.41 24.39 30.26
C VAL A 611 -58.05 23.47 31.29
N ALA A 612 -57.25 22.65 31.96
CA ALA A 612 -57.63 21.88 33.13
C ALA A 612 -57.01 22.55 34.35
N SER A 613 -57.82 22.80 35.38
CA SER A 613 -57.37 23.40 36.65
C SER A 613 -58.03 22.71 37.82
N GLU A 614 -57.39 22.69 38.98
CA GLU A 614 -58.03 22.21 40.20
C GLU A 614 -59.23 23.08 40.59
N LEU A 615 -60.24 22.45 41.20
CA LEU A 615 -61.42 23.14 41.70
C LEU A 615 -61.09 24.16 42.80
N ASN A 616 -60.16 23.82 43.69
CA ASN A 616 -59.85 24.62 44.88
C ASN A 616 -58.64 25.54 44.68
N ASN A 617 -57.84 25.33 43.63
CA ASN A 617 -56.64 26.11 43.34
C ASN A 617 -56.47 26.37 41.84
N ALA A 618 -57.15 27.41 41.33
CA ALA A 618 -57.09 27.77 39.91
C ALA A 618 -55.69 28.23 39.42
N ALA A 619 -54.71 28.38 40.32
CA ALA A 619 -53.33 28.65 39.94
C ALA A 619 -52.65 27.39 39.38
N GLN A 620 -53.03 26.21 39.90
CA GLN A 620 -52.60 24.92 39.40
C GLN A 620 -53.44 24.55 38.18
N LYS A 621 -52.81 24.62 37.02
CA LYS A 621 -53.48 24.38 35.74
C LYS A 621 -52.51 23.92 34.68
N SER A 622 -53.00 23.08 33.79
CA SER A 622 -52.35 22.69 32.55
C SER A 622 -53.19 23.11 31.34
N LYS A 623 -52.56 23.09 30.16
CA LYS A 623 -53.20 23.44 28.90
C LYS A 623 -52.87 22.42 27.82
N THR A 624 -53.85 22.12 26.98
CA THR A 624 -53.72 21.29 25.77
C THR A 624 -54.45 21.98 24.60
N THR A 625 -54.13 21.62 23.36
CA THR A 625 -54.75 22.24 22.17
C THR A 625 -55.79 21.32 21.55
N LEU A 626 -56.97 21.86 21.25
CA LEU A 626 -58.06 21.20 20.54
C LEU A 626 -58.21 21.81 19.13
N THR A 627 -58.20 20.95 18.11
CA THR A 627 -58.36 21.33 16.70
C THR A 627 -59.58 20.66 16.10
N LEU A 628 -60.55 21.45 15.63
CA LEU A 628 -61.72 21.00 14.88
C LEU A 628 -61.58 21.33 13.40
N GLN A 629 -61.87 20.35 12.56
CA GLN A 629 -61.98 20.51 11.12
C GLN A 629 -63.46 20.46 10.73
N LEU A 630 -63.96 21.52 10.09
CA LEU A 630 -65.35 21.64 9.67
C LEU A 630 -65.52 20.92 8.31
N LEU A 631 -66.55 20.10 8.19
CA LEU A 631 -66.96 19.44 6.94
C LEU A 631 -68.02 20.31 6.24
N ASP A 632 -67.85 20.43 4.93
CA ASP A 632 -68.65 21.26 4.02
C ASP A 632 -70.07 20.73 3.78
N VAL A 633 -71.05 21.64 3.76
CA VAL A 633 -72.46 21.40 3.44
C VAL A 633 -72.86 22.35 2.33
N ASN A 634 -73.59 21.85 1.32
CA ASN A 634 -73.99 22.66 0.18
C ASN A 634 -75.13 23.63 0.55
N ASP A 635 -74.80 24.77 1.15
CA ASP A 635 -75.75 25.78 1.64
C ASP A 635 -75.65 27.14 0.91
N ASN A 636 -74.68 27.32 0.01
CA ASN A 636 -74.57 28.50 -0.83
C ASN A 636 -75.08 28.23 -2.26
N PRO A 637 -76.01 29.04 -2.81
CA PRO A 637 -76.46 28.86 -4.18
C PRO A 637 -75.44 29.41 -5.20
N PRO A 638 -75.40 28.84 -6.42
CA PRO A 638 -74.46 29.26 -7.45
C PRO A 638 -74.79 30.66 -8.00
N GLN A 639 -73.75 31.40 -8.37
CA GLN A 639 -73.82 32.80 -8.79
C GLN A 639 -73.07 33.01 -10.10
N LEU A 640 -73.21 34.17 -10.75
CA LEU A 640 -72.32 34.53 -11.86
C LEU A 640 -70.93 34.89 -11.31
N ALA A 641 -69.89 34.37 -11.95
CA ALA A 641 -68.51 34.64 -11.55
C ALA A 641 -68.08 36.09 -11.87
N THR A 642 -68.73 36.75 -12.85
CA THR A 642 -68.39 38.11 -13.29
C THR A 642 -69.64 38.87 -13.79
N ASP A 643 -69.70 40.18 -13.53
CA ASP A 643 -70.82 41.09 -13.84
C ASP A 643 -70.64 41.91 -15.14
N TYR A 644 -69.95 41.38 -16.16
CA TYR A 644 -69.80 42.14 -17.42
C TYR A 644 -71.07 42.11 -18.26
N THR A 645 -71.46 43.28 -18.78
CA THR A 645 -72.57 43.44 -19.71
C THR A 645 -72.22 42.82 -21.06
N ASN A 646 -72.98 41.80 -21.46
CA ASN A 646 -72.83 41.19 -22.77
C ASN A 646 -73.48 42.09 -23.82
N PHE A 647 -72.99 42.08 -25.07
CA PHE A 647 -73.62 42.87 -26.12
C PHE A 647 -73.65 42.18 -27.48
N PHE A 648 -74.63 42.53 -28.31
CA PHE A 648 -74.77 42.08 -29.70
C PHE A 648 -75.04 43.25 -30.65
N CYS A 649 -74.55 43.15 -31.88
CA CYS A 649 -74.65 44.21 -32.89
C CYS A 649 -75.98 44.16 -33.66
N HIS A 650 -76.69 45.30 -33.79
CA HIS A 650 -77.90 45.42 -34.60
C HIS A 650 -77.61 45.89 -36.05
N PRO A 651 -78.27 45.33 -37.09
CA PRO A 651 -79.18 44.17 -37.06
C PRO A 651 -78.41 42.87 -36.85
N LEU A 652 -79.02 41.92 -36.13
CA LEU A 652 -78.40 40.63 -35.83
C LEU A 652 -78.18 39.84 -37.13
N SER A 653 -76.99 39.28 -37.27
CA SER A 653 -76.53 38.52 -38.45
C SER A 653 -76.81 37.02 -38.36
N GLY A 654 -77.11 36.52 -37.15
CA GLY A 654 -77.35 35.12 -36.86
C GLY A 654 -76.06 34.39 -36.44
N GLY A 655 -76.08 33.75 -35.27
CA GLY A 655 -74.96 33.00 -34.71
C GLY A 655 -74.25 33.68 -33.52
N GLU A 656 -74.75 34.82 -33.05
CA GLU A 656 -74.21 35.55 -31.90
C GLU A 656 -74.31 34.73 -30.59
N LYS A 657 -73.24 34.69 -29.80
CA LYS A 657 -73.19 33.98 -28.50
C LYS A 657 -72.44 34.79 -27.44
N ALA A 658 -73.02 34.89 -26.26
CA ALA A 658 -72.42 35.47 -25.06
C ALA A 658 -71.99 34.35 -24.11
N LEU A 659 -70.73 34.34 -23.66
CA LEU A 659 -70.23 33.33 -22.72
C LEU A 659 -70.47 33.80 -21.29
N ILE A 660 -71.18 33.01 -20.48
CA ILE A 660 -71.38 33.25 -19.05
C ILE A 660 -70.69 32.18 -18.22
N GLN A 661 -70.20 32.55 -17.02
CA GLN A 661 -69.53 31.66 -16.08
C GLN A 661 -70.23 31.69 -14.71
N ALA A 662 -70.38 30.52 -14.09
CA ALA A 662 -70.91 30.35 -12.74
C ALA A 662 -69.83 30.03 -11.70
N THR A 663 -70.07 30.38 -10.44
CA THR A 663 -69.22 30.10 -9.27
C THR A 663 -70.08 29.78 -8.04
N ASP A 664 -69.49 29.07 -7.07
CA ASP A 664 -70.11 28.72 -5.78
C ASP A 664 -69.11 28.93 -4.62
N ALA A 665 -69.60 29.20 -3.41
CA ALA A 665 -68.77 29.38 -2.21
C ALA A 665 -68.44 28.05 -1.51
N ASP A 666 -69.30 27.04 -1.71
CA ASP A 666 -69.13 25.69 -1.16
C ASP A 666 -67.87 25.00 -1.73
N GLU A 667 -67.37 23.97 -1.05
CA GLU A 667 -66.13 23.31 -1.45
C GLU A 667 -66.20 22.73 -2.89
N GLN A 668 -65.27 23.19 -3.73
CA GLN A 668 -65.30 22.96 -5.19
C GLN A 668 -65.28 21.47 -5.60
N HIS A 669 -64.89 20.53 -4.74
CA HIS A 669 -64.71 19.14 -5.12
C HIS A 669 -66.03 18.40 -5.42
N TYR A 670 -67.15 18.84 -4.84
CA TYR A 670 -68.44 18.15 -4.99
C TYR A 670 -69.48 18.91 -5.82
N TYR A 671 -69.41 20.25 -5.87
CA TYR A 671 -70.57 21.07 -6.28
C TYR A 671 -70.32 22.02 -7.46
N SER A 672 -69.09 22.06 -8.00
CA SER A 672 -68.66 22.99 -9.07
C SER A 672 -69.11 22.66 -10.50
N THR A 673 -70.13 21.78 -10.67
CA THR A 673 -70.73 21.48 -11.97
C THR A 673 -72.13 22.04 -12.05
N PHE A 674 -72.31 23.08 -12.86
CA PHE A 674 -73.58 23.79 -12.95
C PHE A 674 -74.42 23.34 -14.14
N THR A 675 -75.74 23.47 -14.02
CA THR A 675 -76.68 23.38 -15.13
C THR A 675 -77.31 24.74 -15.38
N PHE A 676 -77.45 25.10 -16.66
CA PHE A 676 -77.92 26.42 -17.07
C PHE A 676 -79.24 26.26 -17.83
N SER A 677 -80.25 27.03 -17.45
CA SER A 677 -81.54 27.06 -18.13
C SER A 677 -82.10 28.48 -18.16
N LEU A 678 -83.00 28.76 -19.11
CA LEU A 678 -83.73 30.03 -19.14
C LEU A 678 -84.95 29.92 -18.24
N ALA A 679 -85.30 31.02 -17.56
CA ALA A 679 -86.53 31.07 -16.77
C ALA A 679 -87.76 30.74 -17.64
N ASP A 680 -88.79 30.16 -17.02
CA ASP A 680 -89.99 29.68 -17.70
C ASP A 680 -90.98 30.81 -18.02
N ASP A 681 -90.53 31.77 -18.83
CA ASP A 681 -91.38 32.80 -19.40
C ASP A 681 -91.37 32.73 -20.93
N MET A 682 -92.57 32.86 -21.53
CA MET A 682 -92.74 32.70 -22.98
C MET A 682 -91.89 33.67 -23.79
N ASN A 683 -91.67 34.89 -23.31
CA ASN A 683 -90.91 35.89 -24.04
C ASN A 683 -89.43 35.51 -24.08
N THR A 684 -88.83 35.15 -22.95
CA THR A 684 -87.43 34.74 -22.88
C THR A 684 -87.18 33.46 -23.68
N ARG A 685 -88.06 32.45 -23.59
CA ARG A 685 -87.88 31.20 -24.35
C ARG A 685 -88.12 31.35 -25.85
N ASN A 686 -88.95 32.29 -26.28
CA ASN A 686 -89.16 32.55 -27.72
C ASN A 686 -88.01 33.36 -28.31
N SER A 687 -87.39 34.24 -27.51
CA SER A 687 -86.35 35.16 -27.98
C SER A 687 -84.92 34.67 -27.75
N TRP A 688 -84.66 33.85 -26.73
CA TRP A 688 -83.32 33.42 -26.33
C TRP A 688 -83.17 31.90 -26.26
N GLU A 689 -81.95 31.42 -26.42
CA GLU A 689 -81.53 30.05 -26.12
C GLU A 689 -80.24 30.05 -25.28
N ILE A 690 -80.10 29.04 -24.44
CA ILE A 690 -78.90 28.82 -23.62
C ILE A 690 -78.38 27.41 -23.87
N SER A 691 -77.06 27.28 -24.02
CA SER A 691 -76.40 25.99 -24.26
C SER A 691 -75.18 25.85 -23.38
N LYS A 692 -75.07 24.72 -22.67
CA LYS A 692 -73.94 24.44 -21.78
C LYS A 692 -72.66 24.22 -22.59
N VAL A 693 -71.57 24.84 -22.16
CA VAL A 693 -70.23 24.68 -22.75
C VAL A 693 -69.43 23.63 -22.00
N ASN A 694 -69.31 23.79 -20.69
CA ASN A 694 -68.59 22.88 -19.79
C ASN A 694 -69.23 22.94 -18.39
N ALA A 695 -68.55 22.41 -17.37
CA ALA A 695 -69.05 22.39 -16.00
C ALA A 695 -69.39 23.79 -15.45
N THR A 696 -68.66 24.83 -15.83
CA THR A 696 -68.78 26.18 -15.26
C THR A 696 -69.29 27.25 -16.23
N HIS A 697 -69.37 26.95 -17.53
CA HIS A 697 -69.70 27.92 -18.57
C HIS A 697 -70.89 27.53 -19.45
N ALA A 698 -71.63 28.52 -19.93
CA ALA A 698 -72.70 28.39 -20.92
C ALA A 698 -72.68 29.53 -21.95
N TYR A 699 -73.20 29.27 -23.15
CA TYR A 699 -73.47 30.29 -24.17
C TYR A 699 -74.94 30.71 -24.15
N LEU A 700 -75.20 32.01 -24.11
CA LEU A 700 -76.50 32.63 -24.28
C LEU A 700 -76.58 33.27 -25.68
N SER A 701 -77.65 32.96 -26.43
CA SER A 701 -77.80 33.36 -27.84
C SER A 701 -79.22 33.81 -28.19
N PRO A 702 -79.41 34.79 -29.09
CA PRO A 702 -80.73 35.15 -29.60
C PRO A 702 -81.24 34.12 -30.62
N LYS A 703 -82.54 33.76 -30.57
CA LYS A 703 -83.19 32.79 -31.47
C LYS A 703 -83.62 33.36 -32.81
N HIS A 704 -83.82 34.66 -32.90
CA HIS A 704 -84.30 35.35 -34.09
C HIS A 704 -83.64 36.72 -34.25
N ALA A 705 -83.63 37.29 -35.45
CA ALA A 705 -83.03 38.60 -35.69
C ALA A 705 -83.91 39.80 -35.32
N ASN A 706 -85.19 39.57 -34.97
CA ASN A 706 -86.20 40.60 -34.70
C ASN A 706 -86.06 41.25 -33.31
N PHE A 707 -84.89 41.78 -32.99
CA PHE A 707 -84.65 42.51 -31.74
C PHE A 707 -84.49 44.00 -32.00
N GLU A 708 -85.10 44.82 -31.14
CA GLU A 708 -84.90 46.28 -31.11
C GLU A 708 -83.57 46.62 -30.43
N GLU A 709 -82.99 47.77 -30.79
CA GLU A 709 -81.82 48.35 -30.12
C GLU A 709 -82.18 48.77 -28.67
N LYS A 710 -81.89 47.92 -27.68
CA LYS A 710 -82.04 48.16 -26.24
C LYS A 710 -81.31 47.10 -25.40
N VAL A 711 -81.26 47.32 -24.08
CA VAL A 711 -80.78 46.33 -23.10
C VAL A 711 -81.88 45.33 -22.76
N TYR A 712 -81.52 44.05 -22.80
CA TYR A 712 -82.37 42.94 -22.42
C TYR A 712 -81.81 42.27 -21.18
N ASN A 713 -82.65 42.11 -20.15
CA ASN A 713 -82.32 41.30 -18.99
C ASN A 713 -82.85 39.90 -19.23
N VAL A 714 -81.93 38.96 -19.37
CA VAL A 714 -82.25 37.56 -19.67
C VAL A 714 -82.18 36.77 -18.37
N PRO A 715 -83.32 36.35 -17.81
CA PRO A 715 -83.33 35.57 -16.57
C PRO A 715 -82.80 34.16 -16.84
N VAL A 716 -81.66 33.84 -16.23
CA VAL A 716 -80.97 32.55 -16.30
C VAL A 716 -81.03 31.89 -14.92
N ILE A 717 -81.35 30.61 -14.93
CA ILE A 717 -81.35 29.73 -13.77
C ILE A 717 -80.10 28.87 -13.84
N ILE A 718 -79.28 28.94 -12.80
CA ILE A 718 -78.07 28.15 -12.59
C ILE A 718 -78.37 27.19 -11.44
N ASN A 719 -78.22 25.87 -11.63
CA ASN A 719 -78.28 24.92 -10.51
C ASN A 719 -76.91 24.31 -10.30
N ASP A 720 -76.50 24.17 -9.04
CA ASP A 720 -75.34 23.37 -8.67
C ASP A 720 -75.67 21.87 -8.79
N ASN A 721 -74.71 21.03 -8.44
CA ASN A 721 -74.89 19.57 -8.36
C ASN A 721 -74.82 19.06 -6.91
N GLY A 722 -75.13 19.95 -5.97
CA GLY A 722 -75.25 19.70 -4.54
C GLY A 722 -76.35 18.72 -4.18
N LYS A 723 -76.36 18.33 -2.91
CA LYS A 723 -77.42 17.51 -2.32
C LYS A 723 -77.89 18.13 -1.00
N PRO A 724 -79.05 18.81 -0.98
CA PRO A 724 -79.92 19.10 -2.13
C PRO A 724 -79.27 20.08 -3.11
N PRO A 725 -79.58 20.02 -4.41
CA PRO A 725 -79.05 21.01 -5.35
C PRO A 725 -79.68 22.37 -5.07
N LEU A 726 -78.88 23.43 -5.08
CA LEU A 726 -79.36 24.80 -4.92
C LEU A 726 -79.46 25.52 -6.27
N GLU A 727 -80.49 26.35 -6.37
CA GLU A 727 -80.84 27.11 -7.56
C GLU A 727 -80.48 28.58 -7.38
N GLY A 728 -79.57 29.09 -8.21
CA GLY A 728 -79.27 30.50 -8.38
C GLY A 728 -80.07 31.11 -9.52
N LYS A 729 -80.91 32.11 -9.23
CA LYS A 729 -81.60 32.91 -10.25
C LYS A 729 -80.83 34.20 -10.50
N VAL A 730 -80.28 34.32 -11.70
CA VAL A 730 -79.46 35.46 -12.10
C VAL A 730 -80.04 36.12 -13.36
N ASN A 731 -79.85 37.43 -13.51
CA ASN A 731 -80.21 38.13 -14.74
C ASN A 731 -78.95 38.43 -15.52
N VAL A 732 -78.85 37.88 -16.73
CA VAL A 732 -77.75 38.19 -17.65
C VAL A 732 -78.17 39.40 -18.48
N GLU A 733 -77.48 40.52 -18.29
CA GLU A 733 -77.71 41.73 -19.06
C GLU A 733 -77.05 41.63 -20.44
N VAL A 734 -77.87 41.80 -21.49
CA VAL A 734 -77.46 41.75 -22.89
C VAL A 734 -77.88 43.03 -23.61
N ASN A 735 -76.92 43.89 -23.97
CA ASN A 735 -77.14 45.12 -24.71
C ASN A 735 -77.15 44.87 -26.23
N ILE A 736 -78.27 45.11 -26.91
CA ILE A 736 -78.32 45.07 -28.38
C ILE A 736 -78.22 46.51 -28.90
N CYS A 737 -77.13 46.85 -29.58
CA CYS A 737 -76.92 48.22 -30.05
C CYS A 737 -76.19 48.27 -31.41
N ARG A 738 -76.05 49.47 -31.99
CA ARG A 738 -75.25 49.66 -33.21
C ARG A 738 -73.77 49.51 -32.90
N CYS A 739 -73.13 48.60 -33.61
CA CYS A 739 -71.70 48.42 -33.46
C CYS A 739 -70.89 49.30 -34.40
N SER A 740 -69.73 49.74 -33.91
CA SER A 740 -68.68 50.32 -34.72
C SER A 740 -68.04 49.29 -35.66
N SER A 741 -67.21 49.74 -36.61
CA SER A 741 -66.38 48.87 -37.47
C SER A 741 -65.44 47.94 -36.69
N GLU A 742 -65.24 48.19 -35.39
CA GLU A 742 -64.40 47.39 -34.50
C GLU A 742 -65.20 46.40 -33.63
N LYS A 743 -66.48 46.15 -33.94
CA LYS A 743 -67.38 45.24 -33.19
C LYS A 743 -67.53 45.60 -31.70
N SER A 744 -67.51 46.89 -31.38
CA SER A 744 -67.85 47.43 -30.06
C SER A 744 -69.21 48.13 -30.09
N CYS A 745 -70.00 47.97 -29.03
CA CYS A 745 -71.30 48.60 -28.89
C CYS A 745 -71.15 50.11 -28.56
N PHE A 746 -71.79 51.00 -29.34
CA PHE A 746 -71.84 52.45 -29.08
C PHE A 746 -73.03 52.85 -28.21
#